data_AF-A0A238YH61-F1
#
_entry.id   AF-A0A238YH61-F1
#
_cell.length_a   1.000
_cell.length_b   1.000
_cell.length_c   1.000
_cell.angle_alpha   90.00
_cell.angle_beta   90.00
_cell.angle_gamma   90.00
#
_symmetry.space_group_name_H-M   'P 1'
#
loop_
_entity.id
_entity.type
_entity.pdbx_description
1 polymer ?
#
loop_
_entity_poly.entity_id
_entity_poly.type
_entity_poly.pdbx_seq_one_letter_code
_entity_poly.pdbx_strand_id
1 'polypeptide(L)'
;MIFKERLIHAAIFDMDGTMFDTERLRFTTIKQASAELFGESISDEILMGSLGLSAKKAEELAKSRYGNDYPYAAIRARADELELAHVRKHGVPVKPGLYEVLERLKRNGLLMAVATSSRRVIAEEYLINANVMKYFDITVCGDEVKQGKPHPEIFRTAAAELNCLPEHCLMFEDSENGLLSASRAGGLPILVRDIKEPRPEIKALAYQAYDSMPDFLGELVKFTPDLPKPKLTDAFPQTINNVRAGIHGFGAMGGGYLAQIFSHWDGYTRPYEIIGASNNATLRSLVNAFGKYDVHYGNVAFHQTIDRIRLIDMADEAAVCDMYVISEIIGLCLPESAIKQQAGMIAKGLMARFQNGARPLEVLVILNKVGGAAFVRRQVKEAMLRMLDAQQVEQIMAMACFTETVVNRMVSKISKEILLKQVRINFASFEKQTHNKLLAPMGNVAPLHQEAALLAEPGLNRIVGQLRHASQLNRALDQLSVTLFESGPDMVLYARKGGKILERLRQIQPVDNIAEIQAIKNRLLNGTHAIIAWYASLLGYQTIGQGMGDERVVMLVKRLINQEIKPAMLQENPALAEYINASFVNSFIARCKASFRDPCRRIGRDPLRKLQRKERIMGSIELAARHGITTPMLEFGAALGILYALRMVTPEDKECQRIKALFETSESVADVLAFDGDYHGKPYQGLNREADAALIERIAEHLRQLVNPVSAHWQWPLNYNDAEEMAS
;
A
#
# COMPACT_ATOMS: atom_id res chain seq x y z
N MET A 1 -13.34 21.92 13.37
CA MET A 1 -12.81 21.95 11.98
C MET A 1 -13.59 22.96 11.14
N ILE A 2 -13.11 23.38 9.96
CA ILE A 2 -13.90 24.17 9.01
C ILE A 2 -14.37 23.26 7.88
N PHE A 3 -15.68 23.20 7.63
CA PHE A 3 -16.28 22.41 6.56
C PHE A 3 -17.16 23.32 5.69
N LYS A 4 -16.80 23.49 4.41
CA LYS A 4 -17.49 24.41 3.48
C LYS A 4 -17.80 25.77 4.12
N GLU A 5 -16.75 26.43 4.62
CA GLU A 5 -16.82 27.78 5.24
C GLU A 5 -17.53 27.86 6.61
N ARG A 6 -18.06 26.75 7.14
CA ARG A 6 -18.67 26.70 8.47
C ARG A 6 -17.71 26.12 9.51
N LEU A 7 -17.66 26.76 10.68
CA LEU A 7 -17.00 26.20 11.85
C LEU A 7 -17.86 25.07 12.42
N ILE A 8 -17.29 23.87 12.50
CA ILE A 8 -17.96 22.66 13.01
C ILE A 8 -17.27 22.19 14.28
N HIS A 9 -18.07 21.98 15.33
CA HIS A 9 -17.64 21.46 16.62
C HIS A 9 -18.13 20.04 16.86
N ALA A 10 -19.29 19.65 16.32
CA ALA A 10 -19.86 18.34 16.56
C ALA A 10 -20.48 17.70 15.31
N ALA A 11 -20.56 16.37 15.34
CA ALA A 11 -21.30 15.58 14.37
C ALA A 11 -22.30 14.67 15.11
N ILE A 12 -23.57 14.82 14.81
CA ILE A 12 -24.67 14.09 15.42
C ILE A 12 -25.27 13.18 14.36
N PHE A 13 -25.32 11.88 14.62
CA PHE A 13 -25.75 10.88 13.65
C PHE A 13 -27.11 10.31 14.06
N ASP A 14 -28.06 10.26 13.12
CA ASP A 14 -29.08 9.24 13.21
C ASP A 14 -28.47 7.83 12.99
N MET A 15 -29.16 6.81 13.50
CA MET A 15 -28.69 5.43 13.48
C MET A 15 -29.29 4.62 12.33
N ASP A 16 -30.62 4.58 12.23
CA ASP A 16 -31.37 3.64 11.41
C ASP A 16 -31.57 4.23 10.01
N GLY A 17 -31.04 3.58 8.97
CA GLY A 17 -31.05 4.14 7.62
C GLY A 17 -29.93 5.16 7.37
N THR A 18 -29.25 5.66 8.41
CA THR A 18 -28.07 6.53 8.27
C THR A 18 -26.75 5.82 8.53
N MET A 19 -26.59 5.18 9.70
CA MET A 19 -25.36 4.43 10.05
C MET A 19 -25.46 2.95 9.69
N PHE A 20 -26.64 2.37 9.89
CA PHE A 20 -26.91 0.95 9.69
C PHE A 20 -28.03 0.76 8.68
N ASP A 21 -27.92 -0.26 7.83
CA ASP A 21 -28.95 -0.67 6.87
C ASP A 21 -30.01 -1.55 7.56
N THR A 22 -30.51 -1.08 8.71
CA THR A 22 -31.47 -1.78 9.58
C THR A 22 -32.87 -1.78 9.01
N GLU A 23 -33.26 -0.79 8.21
CA GLU A 23 -34.58 -0.74 7.58
C GLU A 23 -34.82 -1.93 6.64
N ARG A 24 -33.83 -2.32 5.82
CA ARG A 24 -33.93 -3.49 4.94
C ARG A 24 -33.98 -4.80 5.70
N LEU A 25 -33.17 -4.91 6.77
CA LEU A 25 -33.24 -6.05 7.68
C LEU A 25 -34.63 -6.15 8.30
N ARG A 26 -35.18 -5.03 8.77
CA ARG A 26 -36.50 -4.96 9.38
C ARG A 26 -37.64 -5.29 8.42
N PHE A 27 -37.55 -4.87 7.16
CA PHE A 27 -38.51 -5.29 6.13
C PHE A 27 -38.48 -6.81 5.96
N THR A 28 -37.29 -7.40 5.95
CA THR A 28 -37.11 -8.84 5.80
C THR A 28 -37.67 -9.61 7.01
N THR A 29 -37.41 -9.14 8.24
CA THR A 29 -37.88 -9.79 9.46
C THR A 29 -39.38 -9.62 9.67
N ILE A 30 -39.99 -8.48 9.31
CA ILE A 30 -41.44 -8.29 9.38
C ILE A 30 -42.15 -9.15 8.32
N LYS A 31 -41.62 -9.25 7.09
CA LYS A 31 -42.16 -10.17 6.06
C LYS A 31 -42.16 -11.62 6.53
N GLN A 32 -41.06 -12.04 7.15
CA GLN A 32 -40.92 -13.38 7.71
C GLN A 32 -41.90 -13.59 8.87
N ALA A 33 -41.93 -12.69 9.84
CA ALA A 33 -42.83 -12.77 11.00
C ALA A 33 -44.31 -12.75 10.60
N SER A 34 -44.68 -11.95 9.59
CA SER A 34 -46.04 -11.92 9.04
C SER A 34 -46.40 -13.26 8.40
N ALA A 35 -45.49 -13.85 7.60
CA ALA A 35 -45.73 -15.18 7.05
C ALA A 35 -45.85 -16.26 8.14
N GLU A 36 -45.01 -16.19 9.19
CA GLU A 36 -45.03 -17.13 10.32
C GLU A 36 -46.33 -17.06 11.13
N LEU A 37 -46.84 -15.86 11.41
CA LEU A 37 -47.95 -15.66 12.36
C LEU A 37 -49.31 -15.43 11.70
N PHE A 38 -49.34 -14.92 10.47
CA PHE A 38 -50.56 -14.61 9.73
C PHE A 38 -50.74 -15.47 8.48
N GLY A 39 -49.71 -16.22 8.06
CA GLY A 39 -49.75 -17.09 6.88
C GLY A 39 -49.49 -16.39 5.55
N GLU A 40 -49.36 -15.07 5.55
CA GLU A 40 -48.99 -14.26 4.38
C GLU A 40 -47.96 -13.21 4.76
N SER A 41 -46.96 -12.97 3.90
CA SER A 41 -46.02 -11.88 4.09
C SER A 41 -46.69 -10.52 3.91
N ILE A 42 -46.34 -9.56 4.76
CA ILE A 42 -46.72 -8.16 4.55
C ILE A 42 -46.13 -7.64 3.22
N SER A 43 -46.92 -6.85 2.50
CA SER A 43 -46.55 -6.32 1.19
C SER A 43 -45.54 -5.18 1.29
N ASP A 44 -44.71 -5.05 0.25
CA ASP A 44 -43.73 -3.96 0.15
C ASP A 44 -44.39 -2.57 0.15
N GLU A 45 -45.58 -2.45 -0.42
CA GLU A 45 -46.34 -1.20 -0.43
C GLU A 45 -46.67 -0.72 1.00
N ILE A 46 -47.12 -1.63 1.87
CA ILE A 46 -47.45 -1.30 3.27
C ILE A 46 -46.18 -1.03 4.07
N LEU A 47 -45.11 -1.79 3.86
CA LEU A 47 -43.82 -1.54 4.52
C LEU A 47 -43.26 -0.16 4.13
N MET A 48 -43.24 0.17 2.84
CA MET A 48 -42.80 1.47 2.32
C MET A 48 -43.70 2.62 2.82
N GLY A 49 -45.02 2.40 2.87
CA GLY A 49 -45.98 3.36 3.43
C GLY A 49 -45.83 3.56 4.94
N SER A 50 -45.28 2.57 5.64
CA SER A 50 -45.03 2.61 7.09
C SER A 50 -43.75 3.35 7.48
N LEU A 51 -42.83 3.60 6.54
CA LEU A 51 -41.59 4.34 6.80
C LEU A 51 -41.89 5.76 7.29
N GLY A 52 -41.36 6.08 8.47
CA GLY A 52 -41.57 7.37 9.14
C GLY A 52 -42.92 7.54 9.85
N LEU A 53 -43.76 6.50 9.92
CA LEU A 53 -44.99 6.50 10.72
C LEU A 53 -44.73 6.07 12.16
N SER A 54 -45.60 6.51 13.08
CA SER A 54 -45.62 5.94 14.43
C SER A 54 -46.08 4.48 14.40
N ALA A 55 -45.70 3.69 15.41
CA ALA A 55 -46.11 2.29 15.52
C ALA A 55 -47.62 2.08 15.37
N LYS A 56 -48.41 2.97 15.97
CA LYS A 56 -49.88 2.98 15.90
C LYS A 56 -50.40 3.25 14.49
N LYS A 57 -49.83 4.24 13.78
CA LYS A 57 -50.24 4.56 12.40
C LYS A 57 -49.82 3.46 11.41
N ALA A 58 -48.67 2.85 11.62
CA ALA A 58 -48.23 1.70 10.83
C ALA A 58 -49.14 0.48 11.06
N GLU A 59 -49.60 0.26 12.30
CA GLU A 59 -50.59 -0.75 12.62
C GLU A 59 -51.94 -0.48 11.94
N GLU A 60 -52.44 0.76 12.01
CA GLU A 60 -53.66 1.19 11.33
C GLU A 60 -53.57 0.98 9.81
N LEU A 61 -52.43 1.32 9.21
CA LEU A 61 -52.17 1.11 7.79
C LEU A 61 -52.16 -0.39 7.44
N ALA A 62 -51.49 -1.22 8.22
CA ALA A 62 -51.48 -2.66 8.00
C ALA A 62 -52.88 -3.27 8.15
N LYS A 63 -53.64 -2.90 9.20
CA LYS A 63 -55.02 -3.36 9.41
C LYS A 63 -55.97 -2.90 8.31
N SER A 64 -55.74 -1.72 7.72
CA SER A 64 -56.55 -1.25 6.59
C SER A 64 -56.45 -2.18 5.36
N ARG A 65 -55.32 -2.90 5.20
CA ARG A 65 -55.07 -3.80 4.08
C ARG A 65 -55.37 -5.27 4.37
N TYR A 66 -55.08 -5.72 5.59
CA TYR A 66 -55.14 -7.14 5.99
C TYR A 66 -56.29 -7.46 6.96
N GLY A 67 -57.09 -6.46 7.35
CA GLY A 67 -58.22 -6.61 8.26
C GLY A 67 -57.89 -6.29 9.72
N ASN A 68 -58.93 -6.06 10.52
CA ASN A 68 -58.78 -5.64 11.92
C ASN A 68 -58.11 -6.70 12.82
N ASP A 69 -58.22 -7.98 12.45
CA ASP A 69 -57.63 -9.10 13.18
C ASP A 69 -56.14 -9.32 12.84
N TYR A 70 -55.55 -8.48 11.97
CA TYR A 70 -54.13 -8.59 11.63
C TYR A 70 -53.24 -8.40 12.87
N PRO A 71 -52.44 -9.41 13.27
CA PRO A 71 -51.73 -9.43 14.55
C PRO A 71 -50.43 -8.63 14.51
N TYR A 72 -50.50 -7.36 14.09
CA TYR A 72 -49.33 -6.51 13.83
C TYR A 72 -48.39 -6.38 15.02
N ALA A 73 -48.92 -6.24 16.24
CA ALA A 73 -48.10 -6.14 17.44
C ALA A 73 -47.27 -7.41 17.69
N ALA A 74 -47.87 -8.60 17.50
CA ALA A 74 -47.16 -9.87 17.64
C ALA A 74 -46.14 -10.08 16.51
N ILE A 75 -46.48 -9.70 15.27
CA ILE A 75 -45.57 -9.69 14.13
C ILE A 75 -44.36 -8.81 14.41
N ARG A 76 -44.55 -7.61 14.96
CA ARG A 76 -43.44 -6.73 15.35
C ARG A 76 -42.57 -7.32 16.43
N ALA A 77 -43.16 -7.90 17.48
CA ALA A 77 -42.39 -8.55 18.53
C ALA A 77 -41.55 -9.71 17.99
N ARG A 78 -42.13 -10.53 17.10
CA ARG A 78 -41.42 -11.62 16.43
C ARG A 78 -40.34 -11.12 15.47
N ALA A 79 -40.60 -10.04 14.74
CA ALA A 79 -39.61 -9.41 13.87
C ALA A 79 -38.42 -8.87 14.67
N ASP A 80 -38.64 -8.29 15.85
CA ASP A 80 -37.58 -7.83 16.75
C ASP A 80 -36.68 -9.00 17.22
N GLU A 81 -37.27 -10.18 17.53
CA GLU A 81 -36.51 -11.39 17.86
C GLU A 81 -35.65 -11.88 16.69
N LEU A 82 -36.22 -11.92 15.48
CA LEU A 82 -35.53 -12.33 14.26
C LEU A 82 -34.39 -11.38 13.90
N GLU A 83 -34.60 -10.08 14.09
CA GLU A 83 -33.62 -9.03 13.86
C GLU A 83 -32.43 -9.18 14.82
N LEU A 84 -32.69 -9.32 16.12
CA LEU A 84 -31.64 -9.57 17.11
C LEU A 84 -30.89 -10.88 16.85
N ALA A 85 -31.59 -11.95 16.46
CA ALA A 85 -30.96 -13.21 16.08
C ALA A 85 -30.07 -13.06 14.84
N HIS A 86 -30.49 -12.28 13.85
CA HIS A 86 -29.69 -11.96 12.68
C HIS A 86 -28.43 -11.19 13.07
N VAL A 87 -28.55 -10.11 13.84
CA VAL A 87 -27.42 -9.29 14.29
C VAL A 87 -26.42 -10.11 15.11
N ARG A 88 -26.89 -10.96 16.02
CA ARG A 88 -26.02 -11.84 16.81
C ARG A 88 -25.27 -12.87 15.97
N LYS A 89 -25.87 -13.32 14.86
CA LYS A 89 -25.30 -14.35 13.99
C LYS A 89 -24.41 -13.78 12.88
N HIS A 90 -24.78 -12.62 12.32
CA HIS A 90 -24.19 -12.06 11.11
C HIS A 90 -23.52 -10.70 11.33
N GLY A 91 -23.67 -10.10 12.51
CA GLY A 91 -23.24 -8.75 12.81
C GLY A 91 -24.28 -7.70 12.41
N VAL A 92 -24.02 -6.45 12.80
CA VAL A 92 -24.82 -5.29 12.41
C VAL A 92 -24.56 -4.94 10.95
N PRO A 93 -25.58 -4.66 10.12
CA PRO A 93 -25.40 -4.26 8.73
C PRO A 93 -24.89 -2.81 8.63
N VAL A 94 -23.59 -2.61 8.85
CA VAL A 94 -22.97 -1.28 8.83
C VAL A 94 -22.89 -0.72 7.41
N LYS A 95 -23.35 0.53 7.22
CA LYS A 95 -23.26 1.19 5.91
C LYS A 95 -21.78 1.41 5.51
N PRO A 96 -21.40 1.14 4.26
CA PRO A 96 -20.03 1.36 3.79
C PRO A 96 -19.58 2.81 4.04
N GLY A 97 -18.31 3.02 4.43
CA GLY A 97 -17.77 4.37 4.66
C GLY A 97 -17.98 4.93 6.07
N LEU A 98 -18.82 4.30 6.92
CA LEU A 98 -19.11 4.81 8.26
C LEU A 98 -17.85 4.89 9.14
N TYR A 99 -17.06 3.81 9.22
CA TYR A 99 -15.87 3.76 10.07
C TYR A 99 -14.85 4.83 9.68
N GLU A 100 -14.65 5.03 8.39
CA GLU A 100 -13.76 6.02 7.82
C GLU A 100 -14.20 7.44 8.19
N VAL A 101 -15.51 7.72 8.14
CA VAL A 101 -16.08 9.01 8.53
C VAL A 101 -15.94 9.26 10.02
N LEU A 102 -16.36 8.31 10.87
CA LEU A 102 -16.30 8.46 12.34
C LEU A 102 -14.87 8.66 12.82
N GLU A 103 -13.93 7.84 12.35
CA GLU A 103 -12.52 7.96 12.70
C GLU A 103 -11.94 9.32 12.29
N ARG A 104 -12.26 9.77 11.08
CA ARG A 104 -11.77 11.04 10.54
C ARG A 104 -12.35 12.23 11.29
N LEU A 105 -13.64 12.24 11.62
CA LEU A 105 -14.26 13.30 12.42
C LEU A 105 -13.67 13.32 13.84
N LYS A 106 -13.55 12.17 14.53
CA LYS A 106 -12.98 12.10 15.89
C LYS A 106 -11.54 12.62 15.92
N ARG A 107 -10.69 12.16 15.00
CA ARG A 107 -9.28 12.59 14.91
C ARG A 107 -9.10 14.05 14.54
N ASN A 108 -10.13 14.68 13.96
CA ASN A 108 -10.16 16.12 13.70
C ASN A 108 -10.80 16.92 14.85
N GLY A 109 -10.97 16.30 16.03
CA GLY A 109 -11.36 16.95 17.27
C GLY A 109 -12.85 17.25 17.43
N LEU A 110 -13.71 16.59 16.64
CA LEU A 110 -15.16 16.78 16.77
C LEU A 110 -15.71 15.93 17.92
N LEU A 111 -16.62 16.54 18.67
CA LEU A 111 -17.52 15.81 19.54
C LEU A 111 -18.56 15.07 18.70
N MET A 112 -18.97 13.88 19.14
CA MET A 112 -19.93 13.08 18.37
C MET A 112 -21.04 12.55 19.24
N ALA A 113 -22.25 12.56 18.69
CA ALA A 113 -23.41 11.95 19.34
C ALA A 113 -24.23 11.10 18.38
N VAL A 114 -24.99 10.17 18.94
CA VAL A 114 -26.09 9.49 18.26
C VAL A 114 -27.41 10.13 18.71
N ALA A 115 -28.31 10.39 17.77
CA ALA A 115 -29.66 10.90 18.01
C ALA A 115 -30.68 10.06 17.24
N THR A 116 -31.19 9.00 17.88
CA THR A 116 -32.04 7.97 17.24
C THR A 116 -33.44 7.90 17.84
N SER A 117 -34.45 7.57 17.01
CA SER A 117 -35.80 7.27 17.50
C SER A 117 -35.91 5.90 18.17
N SER A 118 -34.87 5.06 18.08
CA SER A 118 -34.79 3.75 18.73
C SER A 118 -34.63 3.89 20.25
N ARG A 119 -35.08 2.86 20.98
CA ARG A 119 -34.91 2.79 22.45
C ARG A 119 -33.45 2.57 22.81
N ARG A 120 -32.99 3.11 23.94
CA ARG A 120 -31.57 3.03 24.38
C ARG A 120 -30.99 1.63 24.35
N VAL A 121 -31.70 0.65 24.90
CA VAL A 121 -31.22 -0.75 24.97
C VAL A 121 -30.90 -1.30 23.57
N ILE A 122 -31.72 -0.98 22.57
CA ILE A 122 -31.51 -1.42 21.20
C ILE A 122 -30.33 -0.65 20.59
N ALA A 123 -30.34 0.67 20.70
CA ALA A 123 -29.29 1.52 20.15
C ALA A 123 -27.89 1.12 20.66
N GLU A 124 -27.75 0.89 21.97
CA GLU A 124 -26.49 0.45 22.57
C GLU A 124 -26.06 -0.94 22.09
N GLU A 125 -26.97 -1.91 21.97
CA GLU A 125 -26.65 -3.25 21.43
C GLU A 125 -26.11 -3.14 19.99
N TYR A 126 -26.72 -2.30 19.16
CA TYR A 126 -26.25 -2.03 17.80
C TYR A 126 -24.88 -1.35 17.77
N LEU A 127 -24.69 -0.26 18.52
CA LEU A 127 -23.45 0.51 18.54
C LEU A 127 -22.27 -0.29 19.10
N ILE A 128 -22.50 -1.16 20.09
CA ILE A 128 -21.50 -2.05 20.69
C ILE A 128 -21.13 -3.17 19.71
N ASN A 129 -22.11 -3.86 19.13
CA ASN A 129 -21.84 -4.96 18.19
C ASN A 129 -21.20 -4.47 16.88
N ALA A 130 -21.50 -3.25 16.45
CA ALA A 130 -20.80 -2.59 15.35
C ALA A 130 -19.43 -2.02 15.75
N ASN A 131 -19.03 -2.06 17.03
CA ASN A 131 -17.78 -1.50 17.55
C ASN A 131 -17.59 0.00 17.21
N VAL A 132 -18.68 0.76 17.20
CA VAL A 132 -18.68 2.21 16.93
C VAL A 132 -19.01 3.05 18.17
N MET A 133 -19.53 2.45 19.25
CA MET A 133 -19.85 3.16 20.49
C MET A 133 -18.69 4.03 21.01
N LYS A 134 -17.45 3.54 20.88
CA LYS A 134 -16.20 4.23 21.27
C LYS A 134 -15.97 5.61 20.61
N TYR A 135 -16.69 5.93 19.53
CA TYR A 135 -16.58 7.20 18.83
C TYR A 135 -17.43 8.29 19.47
N PHE A 136 -18.59 7.90 20.02
CA PHE A 136 -19.61 8.84 20.48
C PHE A 136 -19.39 9.22 21.93
N ASP A 137 -19.45 10.52 22.20
CA ASP A 137 -19.36 11.10 23.53
C ASP A 137 -20.72 10.98 24.26
N ILE A 138 -21.82 11.01 23.49
CA ILE A 138 -23.21 10.99 23.98
C ILE A 138 -24.11 10.17 23.05
N THR A 139 -25.15 9.55 23.61
CA THR A 139 -26.23 8.90 22.86
C THR A 139 -27.56 9.40 23.43
N VAL A 140 -28.42 9.97 22.58
CA VAL A 140 -29.79 10.39 22.90
C VAL A 140 -30.77 9.50 22.15
N CYS A 141 -31.65 8.85 22.91
CA CYS A 141 -32.56 7.81 22.39
C CYS A 141 -34.03 8.26 22.41
N GLY A 142 -34.87 7.55 21.67
CA GLY A 142 -36.28 7.91 21.49
C GLY A 142 -37.10 7.81 22.78
N ASP A 143 -36.69 6.98 23.74
CA ASP A 143 -37.29 6.84 25.06
C ASP A 143 -36.88 7.92 26.08
N GLU A 144 -36.00 8.84 25.68
CA GLU A 144 -35.48 9.93 26.53
C GLU A 144 -36.06 11.30 26.15
N VAL A 145 -36.83 11.37 25.07
CA VAL A 145 -37.44 12.59 24.55
C VAL A 145 -38.97 12.53 24.61
N LYS A 146 -39.61 13.66 24.87
CA LYS A 146 -41.07 13.76 24.92
C LYS A 146 -41.69 13.77 23.52
N GLN A 147 -41.02 14.38 22.55
CA GLN A 147 -41.48 14.49 21.18
C GLN A 147 -40.40 13.98 20.22
N GLY A 148 -40.67 12.82 19.60
CA GLY A 148 -39.82 12.26 18.56
C GLY A 148 -39.81 13.07 17.26
N LYS A 149 -38.95 12.67 16.32
CA LYS A 149 -38.86 13.26 14.97
C LYS A 149 -40.26 13.27 14.32
N PRO A 150 -40.72 14.39 13.71
CA PRO A 150 -39.95 15.53 13.21
C PRO A 150 -39.78 16.72 14.18
N HIS A 151 -40.10 16.55 15.47
CA HIS A 151 -39.84 17.59 16.46
C HIS A 151 -38.31 17.72 16.71
N PRO A 152 -37.74 18.93 16.91
CA PRO A 152 -36.29 19.13 17.05
C PRO A 152 -35.69 18.70 18.40
N GLU A 153 -36.51 18.25 19.36
CA GLU A 153 -36.08 17.95 20.73
C GLU A 153 -34.86 17.03 20.76
N ILE A 154 -34.87 15.92 20.01
CA ILE A 154 -33.77 14.95 20.04
C ILE A 154 -32.42 15.54 19.61
N PHE A 155 -32.38 16.32 18.53
CA PHE A 155 -31.15 16.96 18.07
C PHE A 155 -30.74 18.14 18.95
N ARG A 156 -31.69 18.89 19.52
CA ARG A 156 -31.40 19.97 20.48
C ARG A 156 -30.83 19.40 21.77
N THR A 157 -31.39 18.31 22.28
CA THR A 157 -30.87 17.60 23.45
C THR A 157 -29.46 17.10 23.19
N ALA A 158 -29.21 16.42 22.07
CA ALA A 158 -27.87 15.95 21.72
C ALA A 158 -26.86 17.10 21.61
N ALA A 159 -27.20 18.21 20.95
CA ALA A 159 -26.33 19.37 20.85
C ALA A 159 -26.06 20.02 22.23
N ALA A 160 -27.09 20.13 23.07
CA ALA A 160 -26.96 20.68 24.43
C ALA A 160 -26.10 19.80 25.35
N GLU A 161 -26.25 18.47 25.29
CA GLU A 161 -25.42 17.53 26.06
C GLU A 161 -23.96 17.54 25.61
N LEU A 162 -23.70 17.75 24.32
CA LEU A 162 -22.34 18.01 23.81
C LEU A 162 -21.83 19.43 24.11
N ASN A 163 -22.63 20.27 24.78
CA ASN A 163 -22.33 21.68 25.02
C ASN A 163 -21.95 22.44 23.73
N CYS A 164 -22.68 22.18 22.65
CA CYS A 164 -22.44 22.74 21.33
C CYS A 164 -23.69 23.49 20.83
N LEU A 165 -23.47 24.61 20.15
CA LEU A 165 -24.55 25.32 19.45
C LEU A 165 -24.98 24.51 18.22
N PRO A 166 -26.30 24.30 17.98
CA PRO A 166 -26.78 23.53 16.83
C PRO A 166 -26.19 23.95 15.48
N GLU A 167 -26.00 25.26 15.26
CA GLU A 167 -25.43 25.81 14.02
C GLU A 167 -23.97 25.38 13.73
N HIS A 168 -23.28 24.81 14.72
CA HIS A 168 -21.95 24.23 14.60
C HIS A 168 -21.96 22.68 14.60
N CYS A 169 -23.14 22.08 14.46
CA CYS A 169 -23.36 20.64 14.45
C CYS A 169 -23.77 20.15 13.06
N LEU A 170 -22.98 19.25 12.48
CA LEU A 170 -23.46 18.43 11.35
C LEU A 170 -24.45 17.40 11.89
N MET A 171 -25.64 17.30 11.28
CA MET A 171 -26.68 16.36 11.70
C MET A 171 -26.99 15.39 10.56
N PHE A 172 -26.48 14.17 10.63
CA PHE A 172 -26.59 13.16 9.57
C PHE A 172 -27.93 12.43 9.67
N GLU A 173 -28.66 12.39 8.55
CA GLU A 173 -30.00 11.81 8.45
C GLU A 173 -30.29 11.30 7.04
N ASP A 174 -31.22 10.36 6.93
CA ASP A 174 -31.72 9.81 5.67
C ASP A 174 -33.20 10.14 5.43
N SER A 175 -33.95 10.45 6.49
CA SER A 175 -35.41 10.52 6.45
C SER A 175 -35.96 11.95 6.39
N GLU A 176 -37.20 12.10 5.88
CA GLU A 176 -37.90 13.41 5.90
C GLU A 176 -38.10 13.95 7.31
N ASN A 177 -38.53 13.09 8.24
CA ASN A 177 -38.78 13.49 9.61
C ASN A 177 -37.48 13.91 10.30
N GLY A 178 -36.39 13.21 10.00
CA GLY A 178 -35.04 13.53 10.39
C GLY A 178 -34.58 14.89 9.93
N LEU A 179 -34.63 15.15 8.62
CA LEU A 179 -34.25 16.45 8.05
C LEU A 179 -35.05 17.61 8.64
N LEU A 180 -36.36 17.43 8.82
CA LEU A 180 -37.20 18.42 9.48
C LEU A 180 -36.77 18.67 10.93
N SER A 181 -36.49 17.61 11.69
CA SER A 181 -36.04 17.70 13.08
C SER A 181 -34.70 18.42 13.18
N ALA A 182 -33.71 18.03 12.37
CA ALA A 182 -32.38 18.61 12.33
C ALA A 182 -32.40 20.09 11.91
N SER A 183 -33.16 20.42 10.87
CA SER A 183 -33.32 21.81 10.38
C SER A 183 -33.99 22.69 11.45
N ARG A 184 -35.08 22.23 12.06
CA ARG A 184 -35.79 22.96 13.14
C ARG A 184 -34.95 23.08 14.42
N ALA A 185 -33.97 22.21 14.62
CA ALA A 185 -33.01 22.32 15.71
C ALA A 185 -32.03 23.48 15.52
N GLY A 186 -31.94 24.05 14.30
CA GLY A 186 -30.92 25.03 13.92
C GLY A 186 -29.60 24.37 13.50
N GLY A 187 -29.62 23.06 13.21
CA GLY A 187 -28.46 22.29 12.80
C GLY A 187 -28.03 22.52 11.35
N LEU A 188 -26.98 21.83 10.94
CA LEU A 188 -26.57 21.69 9.54
C LEU A 188 -26.91 20.26 9.06
N PRO A 189 -28.10 20.01 8.49
CA PRO A 189 -28.52 18.66 8.16
C PRO A 189 -27.71 18.11 6.98
N ILE A 190 -27.16 16.92 7.11
CA ILE A 190 -26.48 16.19 6.06
C ILE A 190 -27.38 15.03 5.65
N LEU A 191 -27.99 15.13 4.46
CA LEU A 191 -28.78 14.05 3.90
C LEU A 191 -27.86 12.95 3.35
N VAL A 192 -27.97 11.73 3.87
CA VAL A 192 -27.40 10.53 3.29
C VAL A 192 -28.54 9.71 2.71
N ARG A 193 -28.60 9.54 1.39
CA ARG A 193 -29.75 8.87 0.77
C ARG A 193 -29.91 7.43 1.26
N ASP A 194 -31.18 7.04 1.41
CA ASP A 194 -31.56 5.64 1.66
C ASP A 194 -32.81 5.22 0.87
N ILE A 195 -33.63 4.33 1.42
CA ILE A 195 -34.73 3.63 0.72
C ILE A 195 -35.75 4.61 0.14
N LYS A 196 -36.15 5.62 0.93
CA LYS A 196 -37.19 6.58 0.56
C LYS A 196 -36.59 7.97 0.40
N GLU A 197 -36.65 8.51 -0.81
CA GLU A 197 -36.16 9.86 -1.07
C GLU A 197 -37.09 10.91 -0.44
N PRO A 198 -36.56 11.89 0.31
CA PRO A 198 -37.34 13.03 0.81
C PRO A 198 -37.96 13.85 -0.32
N ARG A 199 -39.17 14.37 -0.09
CA ARG A 199 -39.81 15.35 -0.98
C ARG A 199 -38.86 16.51 -1.30
N PRO A 200 -38.89 17.08 -2.51
CA PRO A 200 -37.96 18.13 -2.93
C PRO A 200 -37.88 19.32 -1.98
N GLU A 201 -39.03 19.74 -1.43
CA GLU A 201 -39.14 20.83 -0.45
C GLU A 201 -38.44 20.52 0.89
N ILE A 202 -38.42 19.25 1.31
CA ILE A 202 -37.75 18.79 2.53
C ILE A 202 -36.26 18.57 2.27
N LYS A 203 -35.93 18.01 1.10
CA LYS A 203 -34.54 17.84 0.65
C LYS A 203 -33.81 19.18 0.57
N ALA A 204 -34.50 20.26 0.20
CA ALA A 204 -33.96 21.62 0.16
C ALA A 204 -33.55 22.17 1.54
N LEU A 205 -33.99 21.56 2.65
CA LEU A 205 -33.56 21.91 4.00
C LEU A 205 -32.19 21.33 4.37
N ALA A 206 -31.68 20.36 3.60
CA ALA A 206 -30.37 19.79 3.84
C ALA A 206 -29.28 20.82 3.54
N TYR A 207 -28.32 20.97 4.46
CA TYR A 207 -27.12 21.76 4.23
C TYR A 207 -26.30 21.17 3.08
N GLN A 208 -26.17 19.84 3.04
CA GLN A 208 -25.60 19.07 1.93
C GLN A 208 -26.33 17.74 1.81
N ALA A 209 -26.32 17.16 0.61
CA ALA A 209 -26.88 15.84 0.34
C ALA A 209 -25.89 14.97 -0.43
N TYR A 210 -25.77 13.71 -0.03
CA TYR A 210 -24.87 12.72 -0.61
C TYR A 210 -25.63 11.43 -0.89
N ASP A 211 -25.26 10.75 -1.98
CA ASP A 211 -25.89 9.48 -2.34
C ASP A 211 -25.47 8.35 -1.38
N SER A 212 -24.29 8.48 -0.76
CA SER A 212 -23.77 7.50 0.18
C SER A 212 -22.73 8.10 1.14
N MET A 213 -22.43 7.39 2.24
CA MET A 213 -21.38 7.79 3.18
C MET A 213 -19.98 7.89 2.53
N PRO A 214 -19.59 7.01 1.58
CA PRO A 214 -18.35 7.18 0.81
C PRO A 214 -18.28 8.48 -0.01
N ASP A 215 -19.41 9.00 -0.49
CA ASP A 215 -19.45 10.29 -1.20
C ASP A 215 -19.21 11.45 -0.22
N PHE A 216 -19.84 11.39 0.96
CA PHE A 216 -19.54 12.34 2.04
C PHE A 216 -18.07 12.26 2.47
N LEU A 217 -17.52 11.05 2.64
CA LEU A 217 -16.11 10.85 2.95
C LEU A 217 -15.20 11.51 1.89
N GLY A 218 -15.53 11.33 0.61
CA GLY A 218 -14.80 11.96 -0.49
C GLY A 218 -14.78 13.49 -0.42
N GLU A 219 -15.86 14.10 0.08
CA GLU A 219 -15.91 15.53 0.34
C GLU A 219 -15.19 15.92 1.63
N LEU A 220 -15.41 15.19 2.73
CA LEU A 220 -14.80 15.42 4.04
C LEU A 220 -13.27 15.45 3.97
N VAL A 221 -12.67 14.55 3.18
CA VAL A 221 -11.22 14.47 3.00
C VAL A 221 -10.64 15.82 2.57
N LYS A 222 -11.31 16.59 1.72
CA LYS A 222 -10.86 17.90 1.23
C LYS A 222 -10.77 18.96 2.33
N PHE A 223 -11.47 18.75 3.44
CA PHE A 223 -11.55 19.66 4.59
C PHE A 223 -10.81 19.13 5.83
N THR A 224 -10.06 18.04 5.67
CA THR A 224 -9.22 17.47 6.73
C THR A 224 -7.78 17.47 6.27
N PRO A 225 -6.80 17.69 7.17
CA PRO A 225 -5.40 17.72 6.80
C PRO A 225 -4.93 16.32 6.36
N ASP A 226 -4.02 16.31 5.39
CA ASP A 226 -3.24 15.12 5.10
C ASP A 226 -2.31 14.80 6.27
N LEU A 227 -2.32 13.55 6.72
CA LEU A 227 -1.41 13.11 7.77
C LEU A 227 0.01 13.02 7.19
N PRO A 228 1.04 13.42 7.96
CA PRO A 228 2.42 13.32 7.50
C PRO A 228 2.79 11.86 7.21
N LYS A 229 3.86 11.65 6.43
CA LYS A 229 4.43 10.31 6.22
C LYS A 229 4.67 9.63 7.58
N PRO A 230 4.22 8.37 7.77
CA PRO A 230 4.45 7.68 9.04
C PRO A 230 5.95 7.51 9.29
N LYS A 231 6.34 7.53 10.56
CA LYS A 231 7.63 7.00 10.99
C LYS A 231 7.53 5.49 11.07
N LEU A 232 8.66 4.81 10.95
CA LEU A 232 8.70 3.36 11.00
C LEU A 232 8.11 2.79 12.31
N THR A 233 8.29 3.50 13.42
CA THR A 233 7.81 3.14 14.75
C THR A 233 6.35 3.52 15.00
N ASP A 234 5.68 4.21 14.07
CA ASP A 234 4.28 4.56 14.23
C ASP A 234 3.42 3.28 14.18
N ALA A 235 2.46 3.19 15.10
CA ALA A 235 1.49 2.10 15.07
C ALA A 235 0.63 2.18 13.81
N PHE A 236 0.21 1.01 13.31
CA PHE A 236 -0.82 0.98 12.27
C PHE A 236 -2.16 1.51 12.81
N PRO A 237 -2.99 2.12 11.94
CA PRO A 237 -4.34 2.50 12.33
C PRO A 237 -5.11 1.30 12.88
N GLN A 238 -5.79 1.49 14.00
CA GLN A 238 -6.56 0.42 14.64
C GLN A 238 -7.91 0.20 13.97
N THR A 239 -8.43 1.25 13.33
CA THR A 239 -9.72 1.24 12.63
C THR A 239 -9.57 0.59 11.26
N ILE A 240 -10.50 -0.32 10.98
CA ILE A 240 -10.50 -1.15 9.78
C ILE A 240 -11.59 -0.64 8.87
N ASN A 241 -11.25 -0.36 7.61
CA ASN A 241 -12.21 -0.01 6.58
C ASN A 241 -12.68 -1.27 5.82
N ASN A 242 -13.62 -1.11 4.91
CA ASN A 242 -14.19 -2.24 4.14
C ASN A 242 -13.39 -2.57 2.86
N VAL A 243 -12.26 -1.90 2.63
CA VAL A 243 -11.44 -2.07 1.43
C VAL A 243 -10.58 -3.32 1.55
N ARG A 244 -10.45 -4.06 0.44
CA ARG A 244 -9.45 -5.11 0.27
C ARG A 244 -8.37 -4.63 -0.69
N ALA A 245 -7.12 -4.96 -0.37
CA ALA A 245 -5.97 -4.64 -1.20
C ALA A 245 -5.28 -5.93 -1.68
N GLY A 246 -4.96 -6.03 -2.96
CA GLY A 246 -4.28 -7.18 -3.54
C GLY A 246 -2.80 -6.94 -3.78
N ILE A 247 -2.00 -8.00 -3.72
CA ILE A 247 -0.58 -8.01 -4.09
C ILE A 247 -0.32 -9.20 -5.00
N HIS A 248 -0.31 -8.97 -6.31
CA HIS A 248 0.04 -10.00 -7.28
C HIS A 248 1.58 -10.06 -7.40
N GLY A 249 2.18 -11.13 -6.88
CA GLY A 249 3.63 -11.25 -6.75
C GLY A 249 4.10 -10.97 -5.31
N PHE A 250 3.60 -11.75 -4.35
CA PHE A 250 3.96 -11.64 -2.95
C PHE A 250 5.36 -12.21 -2.69
N GLY A 251 6.36 -11.40 -3.03
CA GLY A 251 7.79 -11.60 -2.79
C GLY A 251 8.37 -10.56 -1.85
N ALA A 252 9.66 -10.23 -2.00
CA ALA A 252 10.33 -9.26 -1.14
C ALA A 252 9.63 -7.88 -1.17
N MET A 253 9.42 -7.32 -2.36
CA MET A 253 8.74 -6.02 -2.51
C MET A 253 7.28 -6.06 -2.08
N GLY A 254 6.57 -7.17 -2.38
CA GLY A 254 5.18 -7.34 -2.00
C GLY A 254 4.98 -7.36 -0.49
N GLY A 255 5.65 -8.30 0.21
CA GLY A 255 5.49 -8.45 1.65
C GLY A 255 6.32 -7.47 2.47
N GLY A 256 7.61 -7.29 2.16
CA GLY A 256 8.50 -6.44 2.95
C GLY A 256 8.39 -4.93 2.66
N TYR A 257 7.51 -4.51 1.75
CA TYR A 257 7.26 -3.09 1.50
C TYR A 257 5.80 -2.75 1.22
N LEU A 258 5.20 -3.30 0.16
CA LEU A 258 3.87 -2.84 -0.25
C LEU A 258 2.79 -3.18 0.79
N ALA A 259 2.90 -4.34 1.45
CA ALA A 259 2.01 -4.68 2.54
C ALA A 259 2.08 -3.65 3.69
N GLN A 260 3.27 -3.10 4.00
CA GLN A 260 3.40 -2.02 4.97
C GLN A 260 2.66 -0.75 4.52
N ILE A 261 2.80 -0.35 3.24
CA ILE A 261 2.07 0.81 2.69
C ILE A 261 0.57 0.62 2.87
N PHE A 262 0.07 -0.58 2.55
CA PHE A 262 -1.34 -0.88 2.73
C PHE A 262 -1.76 -0.94 4.20
N SER A 263 -0.90 -1.39 5.11
CA SER A 263 -1.19 -1.41 6.55
C SER A 263 -1.24 -0.01 7.17
N HIS A 264 -0.48 0.98 6.66
CA HIS A 264 -0.62 2.38 7.08
C HIS A 264 -1.75 3.12 6.35
N TRP A 265 -2.05 2.74 5.11
CA TRP A 265 -3.13 3.28 4.28
C TRP A 265 -3.20 4.82 4.30
N ASP A 266 -4.33 5.39 4.74
CA ASP A 266 -4.55 6.83 4.89
C ASP A 266 -4.21 7.34 6.31
N GLY A 267 -3.78 6.46 7.20
CA GLY A 267 -3.42 6.74 8.59
C GLY A 267 -4.58 6.91 9.55
N TYR A 268 -5.81 7.06 9.05
CA TYR A 268 -7.03 7.01 9.86
C TYR A 268 -7.51 5.57 9.96
N THR A 269 -7.53 4.86 8.83
CA THR A 269 -7.98 3.48 8.72
C THR A 269 -6.93 2.61 8.05
N ARG A 270 -7.17 1.30 7.98
CA ARG A 270 -6.43 0.37 7.14
C ARG A 270 -7.36 -0.68 6.51
N PRO A 271 -6.96 -1.35 5.41
CA PRO A 271 -7.75 -2.36 4.73
C PRO A 271 -8.29 -3.44 5.66
N TYR A 272 -9.48 -3.94 5.34
CA TYR A 272 -10.08 -5.12 5.95
C TYR A 272 -9.12 -6.31 5.89
N GLU A 273 -8.55 -6.53 4.71
CA GLU A 273 -7.64 -7.62 4.40
C GLU A 273 -6.69 -7.23 3.25
N ILE A 274 -5.45 -7.71 3.35
CA ILE A 274 -4.48 -7.76 2.24
C ILE A 274 -4.46 -9.18 1.68
N ILE A 275 -4.60 -9.34 0.37
CA ILE A 275 -4.56 -10.64 -0.31
C ILE A 275 -3.32 -10.70 -1.19
N GLY A 276 -2.39 -11.60 -0.89
CA GLY A 276 -1.15 -11.77 -1.67
C GLY A 276 -1.14 -13.03 -2.53
N ALA A 277 -0.80 -12.95 -3.80
CA ALA A 277 -0.60 -14.12 -4.66
C ALA A 277 0.89 -14.50 -4.70
N SER A 278 1.23 -15.74 -4.33
CA SER A 278 2.62 -16.25 -4.35
C SER A 278 2.66 -17.67 -4.88
N ASN A 279 3.72 -18.05 -5.61
CA ASN A 279 4.01 -19.46 -5.94
C ASN A 279 4.77 -20.21 -4.82
N ASN A 280 5.15 -19.52 -3.75
CA ASN A 280 5.92 -20.16 -2.67
C ASN A 280 4.95 -20.81 -1.65
N ALA A 281 4.76 -22.12 -1.75
CA ALA A 281 3.85 -22.88 -0.89
C ALA A 281 4.17 -22.72 0.61
N THR A 282 5.44 -22.77 0.99
CA THR A 282 5.89 -22.57 2.37
C THR A 282 5.47 -21.21 2.93
N LEU A 283 5.70 -20.15 2.15
CA LEU A 283 5.33 -18.78 2.50
C LEU A 283 3.82 -18.67 2.72
N ARG A 284 3.02 -19.23 1.80
CA ARG A 284 1.56 -19.25 1.93
C ARG A 284 1.11 -19.97 3.18
N SER A 285 1.65 -21.17 3.43
CA SER A 285 1.28 -21.99 4.58
C SER A 285 1.59 -21.28 5.89
N LEU A 286 2.76 -20.62 6.01
CA LEU A 286 3.15 -19.86 7.20
C LEU A 286 2.24 -18.64 7.40
N VAL A 287 2.12 -17.76 6.41
CA VAL A 287 1.31 -16.53 6.55
C VAL A 287 -0.14 -16.87 6.86
N ASN A 288 -0.73 -17.87 6.19
CA ASN A 288 -2.12 -18.26 6.43
C ASN A 288 -2.33 -18.97 7.77
N ALA A 289 -1.30 -19.61 8.34
CA ALA A 289 -1.41 -20.24 9.65
C ALA A 289 -1.41 -19.20 10.78
N PHE A 290 -0.63 -18.13 10.65
CA PHE A 290 -0.53 -17.08 11.66
C PHE A 290 -1.47 -15.89 11.41
N GLY A 291 -1.92 -15.68 10.17
CA GLY A 291 -2.63 -14.48 9.73
C GLY A 291 -1.78 -13.19 9.77
N LYS A 292 -0.48 -13.33 10.06
CA LYS A 292 0.48 -12.24 10.28
C LYS A 292 1.93 -12.71 10.08
N TYR A 293 2.84 -11.76 9.95
CA TYR A 293 4.29 -11.98 9.88
C TYR A 293 5.06 -10.71 10.23
N ASP A 294 6.37 -10.82 10.48
CA ASP A 294 7.20 -9.65 10.77
C ASP A 294 8.08 -9.24 9.59
N VAL A 295 8.27 -7.93 9.47
CA VAL A 295 9.31 -7.29 8.67
C VAL A 295 10.36 -6.73 9.62
N HIS A 296 11.61 -7.12 9.41
CA HIS A 296 12.75 -6.65 10.18
C HIS A 296 13.46 -5.49 9.49
N TYR A 297 13.82 -4.49 10.28
CA TYR A 297 14.53 -3.29 9.88
C TYR A 297 15.86 -3.22 10.63
N GLY A 298 16.84 -3.98 10.16
CA GLY A 298 18.10 -4.22 10.87
C GLY A 298 18.90 -2.96 11.18
N ASN A 299 18.82 -1.92 10.35
CA ASN A 299 19.52 -0.66 10.56
C ASN A 299 19.07 0.09 11.83
N VAL A 300 17.89 -0.22 12.35
CA VAL A 300 17.30 0.42 13.53
C VAL A 300 16.82 -0.59 14.56
N ALA A 301 17.20 -1.87 14.40
CA ALA A 301 16.82 -2.98 15.27
C ALA A 301 15.30 -3.02 15.58
N PHE A 302 14.47 -2.77 14.57
CA PHE A 302 13.02 -2.69 14.72
C PHE A 302 12.31 -3.81 13.96
N HIS A 303 11.23 -4.33 14.54
CA HIS A 303 10.35 -5.32 13.93
C HIS A 303 8.96 -4.71 13.80
N GLN A 304 8.33 -4.88 12.65
CA GLN A 304 6.94 -4.48 12.45
C GLN A 304 6.12 -5.68 12.00
N THR A 305 5.09 -5.99 12.77
CA THR A 305 4.17 -7.09 12.48
C THR A 305 3.08 -6.63 11.51
N ILE A 306 3.06 -7.23 10.31
CA ILE A 306 1.98 -7.09 9.34
C ILE A 306 0.95 -8.17 9.62
N ASP A 307 -0.31 -7.78 9.83
CA ASP A 307 -1.45 -8.66 10.09
C ASP A 307 -2.55 -8.49 9.02
N ARG A 308 -3.69 -9.15 9.21
CA ARG A 308 -4.86 -9.10 8.31
C ARG A 308 -4.47 -9.42 6.87
N ILE A 309 -3.66 -10.45 6.72
CA ILE A 309 -3.16 -10.88 5.43
C ILE A 309 -3.44 -12.36 5.22
N ARG A 310 -3.84 -12.68 3.98
CA ARG A 310 -3.85 -14.06 3.49
C ARG A 310 -3.12 -14.15 2.17
N LEU A 311 -2.53 -15.31 1.91
CA LEU A 311 -1.89 -15.63 0.65
C LEU A 311 -2.66 -16.70 -0.11
N ILE A 312 -2.80 -16.49 -1.41
CA ILE A 312 -3.40 -17.42 -2.37
C ILE A 312 -2.32 -18.00 -3.30
N ASP A 313 -2.62 -19.13 -3.92
CA ASP A 313 -1.75 -19.66 -4.97
C ASP A 313 -1.87 -18.78 -6.21
N MET A 314 -0.74 -18.33 -6.75
CA MET A 314 -0.72 -17.49 -7.95
C MET A 314 -1.03 -18.31 -9.22
N ALA A 315 -0.96 -19.64 -9.14
CA ALA A 315 -1.42 -20.53 -10.20
C ALA A 315 -2.92 -20.86 -10.13
N ASP A 316 -3.61 -20.53 -9.03
CA ASP A 316 -5.04 -20.74 -8.87
C ASP A 316 -5.82 -19.60 -9.52
N GLU A 317 -6.36 -19.88 -10.70
CA GLU A 317 -7.08 -18.91 -11.51
C GLU A 317 -8.31 -18.34 -10.82
N ALA A 318 -9.11 -19.19 -10.17
CA ALA A 318 -10.32 -18.74 -9.49
C ALA A 318 -9.97 -17.80 -8.34
N ALA A 319 -8.99 -18.18 -7.51
CA ALA A 319 -8.55 -17.36 -6.40
C ALA A 319 -7.96 -16.01 -6.84
N VAL A 320 -7.18 -15.98 -7.93
CA VAL A 320 -6.62 -14.74 -8.47
C VAL A 320 -7.71 -13.87 -9.10
N CYS A 321 -8.64 -14.44 -9.86
CA CYS A 321 -9.79 -13.71 -10.40
C CYS A 321 -10.63 -13.08 -9.28
N ASP A 322 -10.94 -13.83 -8.22
CA ASP A 322 -11.66 -13.33 -7.05
C ASP A 322 -10.93 -12.16 -6.40
N MET A 323 -9.60 -12.27 -6.21
CA MET A 323 -8.78 -11.16 -5.70
C MET A 323 -8.92 -9.91 -6.58
N TYR A 324 -8.93 -10.05 -7.90
CA TYR A 324 -9.12 -8.95 -8.85
C TYR A 324 -10.52 -8.37 -8.84
N VAL A 325 -11.55 -9.17 -8.56
CA VAL A 325 -12.94 -8.70 -8.44
C VAL A 325 -13.14 -7.88 -7.17
N ILE A 326 -12.61 -8.34 -6.03
CA ILE A 326 -12.93 -7.75 -4.71
C ILE A 326 -11.98 -6.67 -4.23
N SER A 327 -10.78 -6.55 -4.81
CA SER A 327 -9.79 -5.55 -4.38
C SER A 327 -10.06 -4.18 -5.00
N GLU A 328 -9.85 -3.09 -4.26
CA GLU A 328 -9.92 -1.73 -4.83
C GLU A 328 -8.58 -1.27 -5.42
N ILE A 329 -7.48 -1.87 -4.93
CA ILE A 329 -6.13 -1.61 -5.40
C ILE A 329 -5.34 -2.92 -5.47
N ILE A 330 -4.51 -3.08 -6.49
CA ILE A 330 -3.59 -4.22 -6.61
C ILE A 330 -2.18 -3.72 -6.91
N GLY A 331 -1.21 -4.16 -6.11
CA GLY A 331 0.20 -4.04 -6.45
C GLY A 331 0.69 -5.20 -7.30
N LEU A 332 1.27 -4.90 -8.45
CA LEU A 332 2.00 -5.86 -9.28
C LEU A 332 3.48 -5.82 -8.91
N CYS A 333 3.91 -6.81 -8.13
CA CYS A 333 5.26 -6.93 -7.58
C CYS A 333 6.03 -8.10 -8.23
N LEU A 334 6.06 -8.12 -9.56
CA LEU A 334 6.65 -9.20 -10.36
C LEU A 334 7.84 -8.69 -11.18
N PRO A 335 8.92 -9.48 -11.35
CA PRO A 335 9.99 -9.13 -12.28
C PRO A 335 9.49 -9.15 -13.73
N GLU A 336 10.21 -8.47 -14.64
CA GLU A 336 9.83 -8.33 -16.05
C GLU A 336 9.56 -9.67 -16.74
N SER A 337 10.35 -10.70 -16.46
CA SER A 337 10.15 -12.05 -17.01
C SER A 337 8.85 -12.70 -16.53
N ALA A 338 8.50 -12.52 -15.27
CA ALA A 338 7.28 -13.08 -14.69
C ALA A 338 6.02 -12.33 -15.15
N ILE A 339 6.12 -11.02 -15.43
CA ILE A 339 5.00 -10.25 -16.02
C ILE A 339 4.53 -10.88 -17.33
N LYS A 340 5.45 -11.28 -18.21
CA LYS A 340 5.09 -11.91 -19.49
C LYS A 340 4.32 -13.21 -19.29
N GLN A 341 4.75 -14.02 -18.32
CA GLN A 341 4.11 -15.30 -17.99
C GLN A 341 2.74 -15.10 -17.31
N GLN A 342 2.60 -14.07 -16.48
CA GLN A 342 1.38 -13.77 -15.72
C GLN A 342 0.40 -12.87 -16.48
N ALA A 343 0.76 -12.33 -17.65
CA ALA A 343 -0.11 -11.44 -18.42
C ALA A 343 -1.49 -12.05 -18.72
N GLY A 344 -1.55 -13.36 -19.01
CA GLY A 344 -2.81 -14.07 -19.20
C GLY A 344 -3.65 -14.17 -17.93
N MET A 345 -3.04 -14.42 -16.77
CA MET A 345 -3.74 -14.45 -15.48
C MET A 345 -4.28 -13.06 -15.09
N ILE A 346 -3.47 -12.02 -15.28
CA ILE A 346 -3.88 -10.62 -15.05
C ILE A 346 -5.05 -10.25 -15.97
N ALA A 347 -4.99 -10.65 -17.24
CA ALA A 347 -6.06 -10.44 -18.20
C ALA A 347 -7.38 -11.07 -17.73
N LYS A 348 -7.35 -12.35 -17.33
CA LYS A 348 -8.52 -13.05 -16.80
C LYS A 348 -9.09 -12.40 -15.54
N GLY A 349 -8.24 -11.95 -14.62
CA GLY A 349 -8.70 -11.23 -13.43
C GLY A 349 -9.43 -9.93 -13.76
N LEU A 350 -8.93 -9.16 -14.73
CA LEU A 350 -9.61 -7.94 -15.21
C LEU A 350 -10.93 -8.25 -15.95
N MET A 351 -10.97 -9.33 -16.74
CA MET A 351 -12.19 -9.81 -17.38
C MET A 351 -13.26 -10.20 -16.35
N ALA A 352 -12.88 -10.97 -15.32
CA ALA A 352 -13.78 -11.36 -14.25
C ALA A 352 -14.31 -10.13 -13.50
N ARG A 353 -13.45 -9.15 -13.22
CA ARG A 353 -13.85 -7.87 -12.61
C ARG A 353 -14.89 -7.13 -13.46
N PHE A 354 -14.66 -7.03 -14.76
CA PHE A 354 -15.58 -6.39 -15.70
C PHE A 354 -16.94 -7.12 -15.75
N GLN A 355 -16.94 -8.45 -15.83
CA GLN A 355 -18.15 -9.28 -15.85
C GLN A 355 -18.99 -9.13 -14.57
N ASN A 356 -18.33 -8.93 -13.43
CA ASN A 356 -19.00 -8.70 -12.14
C ASN A 356 -19.50 -7.25 -11.95
N GLY A 357 -19.32 -6.37 -12.94
CA GLY A 357 -19.73 -4.96 -12.83
C GLY A 357 -19.00 -4.20 -11.71
N ALA A 358 -17.83 -4.67 -11.31
CA ALA A 358 -17.07 -4.05 -10.22
C ALA A 358 -16.48 -2.69 -10.64
N ARG A 359 -16.18 -1.85 -9.65
CA ARG A 359 -15.63 -0.49 -9.87
C ARG A 359 -14.29 -0.51 -10.59
N PRO A 360 -13.81 0.59 -11.20
CA PRO A 360 -12.46 0.63 -11.77
C PRO A 360 -11.37 0.24 -10.76
N LEU A 361 -10.36 -0.50 -11.21
CA LEU A 361 -9.25 -0.99 -10.38
C LEU A 361 -8.03 -0.08 -10.49
N GLU A 362 -7.42 0.24 -9.34
CA GLU A 362 -6.09 0.86 -9.30
C GLU A 362 -5.00 -0.23 -9.32
N VAL A 363 -4.07 -0.17 -10.27
CA VAL A 363 -2.98 -1.14 -10.43
C VAL A 363 -1.63 -0.45 -10.27
N LEU A 364 -1.00 -0.63 -9.11
CA LEU A 364 0.34 -0.11 -8.82
C LEU A 364 1.40 -1.02 -9.42
N VAL A 365 2.13 -0.55 -10.42
CA VAL A 365 3.16 -1.35 -11.08
C VAL A 365 4.50 -1.15 -10.38
N ILE A 366 4.87 -2.11 -9.53
CA ILE A 366 6.10 -2.11 -8.74
C ILE A 366 7.19 -2.86 -9.50
N LEU A 367 7.74 -2.21 -10.53
CA LEU A 367 8.76 -2.76 -11.42
C LEU A 367 9.92 -1.79 -11.55
N ASN A 368 11.16 -2.27 -11.39
CA ASN A 368 12.36 -1.45 -11.57
C ASN A 368 12.70 -1.25 -13.05
N LYS A 369 11.79 -0.61 -13.80
CA LYS A 369 11.86 -0.41 -15.24
C LYS A 369 11.25 0.95 -15.61
N VAL A 370 11.93 1.71 -16.46
CA VAL A 370 11.34 2.90 -17.10
C VAL A 370 10.17 2.46 -17.99
N GLY A 371 9.00 3.07 -17.82
CA GLY A 371 7.80 2.66 -18.57
C GLY A 371 7.30 1.27 -18.17
N GLY A 372 7.41 0.91 -16.88
CA GLY A 372 7.02 -0.39 -16.36
C GLY A 372 5.52 -0.66 -16.51
N ALA A 373 4.67 0.30 -16.17
CA ALA A 373 3.23 0.23 -16.36
C ALA A 373 2.83 0.18 -17.83
N ALA A 374 3.49 0.97 -18.70
CA ALA A 374 3.25 0.88 -20.15
C ALA A 374 3.62 -0.52 -20.69
N PHE A 375 4.72 -1.09 -20.22
CA PHE A 375 5.12 -2.46 -20.54
C PHE A 375 4.08 -3.49 -20.08
N VAL A 376 3.64 -3.44 -18.82
CA VAL A 376 2.61 -4.34 -18.29
C VAL A 376 1.31 -4.21 -19.08
N ARG A 377 0.82 -2.97 -19.29
CA ARG A 377 -0.41 -2.69 -20.03
C ARG A 377 -0.38 -3.33 -21.42
N ARG A 378 0.75 -3.23 -22.13
CA ARG A 378 0.92 -3.86 -23.44
C ARG A 378 0.86 -5.39 -23.36
N GLN A 379 1.58 -6.01 -22.42
CA GLN A 379 1.57 -7.47 -22.27
C GLN A 379 0.18 -8.01 -21.93
N VAL A 380 -0.55 -7.34 -21.03
CA VAL A 380 -1.93 -7.71 -20.66
C VAL A 380 -2.87 -7.54 -21.84
N LYS A 381 -2.78 -6.42 -22.58
CA LYS A 381 -3.58 -6.18 -23.80
C LYS A 381 -3.32 -7.24 -24.86
N GLU A 382 -2.06 -7.57 -25.13
CA GLU A 382 -1.67 -8.64 -26.07
C GLU A 382 -2.21 -10.01 -25.64
N ALA A 383 -2.26 -10.30 -24.34
CA ALA A 383 -2.85 -11.53 -23.83
C ALA A 383 -4.38 -11.56 -24.01
N MET A 384 -5.07 -10.44 -23.72
CA MET A 384 -6.52 -10.33 -23.90
C MET A 384 -6.95 -10.44 -25.36
N LEU A 385 -6.20 -9.87 -26.30
CA LEU A 385 -6.50 -9.92 -27.75
C LEU A 385 -6.45 -11.34 -28.33
N ARG A 386 -5.88 -12.31 -27.60
CA ARG A 386 -5.95 -13.74 -27.98
C ARG A 386 -7.27 -14.40 -27.56
N MET A 387 -8.07 -13.73 -26.74
CA MET A 387 -9.27 -14.26 -26.11
C MET A 387 -10.54 -13.50 -26.49
N LEU A 388 -10.43 -12.21 -26.84
CA LEU A 388 -11.54 -11.28 -27.08
C LEU A 388 -11.26 -10.40 -28.30
N ASP A 389 -12.31 -9.76 -28.83
CA ASP A 389 -12.18 -8.74 -29.87
C ASP A 389 -11.60 -7.42 -29.35
N ALA A 390 -11.11 -6.58 -30.26
CA ALA A 390 -10.43 -5.34 -29.90
C ALA A 390 -11.31 -4.32 -29.15
N GLN A 391 -12.62 -4.28 -29.43
CA GLN A 391 -13.54 -3.35 -28.78
C GLN A 391 -13.76 -3.74 -27.31
N GLN A 392 -14.00 -5.03 -27.06
CA GLN A 392 -14.13 -5.58 -25.71
C GLN A 392 -12.84 -5.37 -24.90
N VAL A 393 -11.67 -5.58 -25.51
CA VAL A 393 -10.38 -5.36 -24.84
C VAL A 393 -10.23 -3.91 -24.39
N GLU A 394 -10.57 -2.92 -25.21
CA GLU A 394 -10.49 -1.51 -24.79
C GLU A 394 -11.44 -1.19 -23.64
N GLN A 395 -12.66 -1.73 -23.65
CA GLN A 395 -13.62 -1.54 -22.54
C GLN A 395 -13.08 -2.10 -21.22
N ILE A 396 -12.51 -3.31 -21.23
CA ILE A 396 -11.94 -3.93 -20.03
C ILE A 396 -10.67 -3.18 -19.58
N MET A 397 -9.80 -2.80 -20.51
CA MET A 397 -8.57 -2.07 -20.19
C MET A 397 -8.80 -0.64 -19.72
N ALA A 398 -9.97 -0.06 -19.99
CA ALA A 398 -10.40 1.23 -19.44
C ALA A 398 -10.83 1.13 -17.96
N MET A 399 -11.21 -0.06 -17.49
CA MET A 399 -11.56 -0.32 -16.09
C MET A 399 -10.35 -0.51 -15.16
N ALA A 400 -9.12 -0.41 -15.67
CA ALA A 400 -7.91 -0.54 -14.87
C ALA A 400 -6.93 0.62 -15.13
N CYS A 401 -6.59 1.34 -14.07
CA CYS A 401 -5.56 2.36 -14.09
C CYS A 401 -4.20 1.72 -13.76
N PHE A 402 -3.35 1.55 -14.76
CA PHE A 402 -1.97 1.07 -14.55
C PHE A 402 -1.06 2.25 -14.20
N THR A 403 -0.67 2.34 -12.94
CA THR A 403 0.13 3.44 -12.41
C THR A 403 1.61 3.10 -12.39
N GLU A 404 2.39 3.98 -13.03
CA GLU A 404 3.85 3.95 -12.96
C GLU A 404 4.35 4.33 -11.57
N THR A 405 5.39 3.65 -11.11
CA THR A 405 6.01 3.93 -9.81
C THR A 405 7.53 3.97 -9.87
N VAL A 406 8.13 4.68 -8.92
CA VAL A 406 9.58 4.65 -8.67
C VAL A 406 9.82 4.25 -7.22
N VAL A 407 10.45 3.09 -7.05
CA VAL A 407 10.74 2.50 -5.74
C VAL A 407 12.17 2.78 -5.34
N ASN A 408 12.39 3.31 -4.13
CA ASN A 408 13.73 3.58 -3.58
C ASN A 408 14.12 2.68 -2.39
N ARG A 409 13.32 1.66 -2.09
CA ARG A 409 13.54 0.78 -0.94
C ARG A 409 14.25 -0.52 -1.33
N MET A 410 15.24 -0.90 -0.54
CA MET A 410 15.85 -2.23 -0.60
C MET A 410 15.09 -3.19 0.31
N VAL A 411 14.75 -4.36 -0.23
CA VAL A 411 14.02 -5.39 0.50
C VAL A 411 14.55 -6.76 0.07
N SER A 412 14.75 -7.65 1.03
CA SER A 412 15.17 -9.03 0.79
C SER A 412 14.32 -10.01 1.60
N LYS A 413 14.32 -11.27 1.17
CA LYS A 413 13.68 -12.36 1.91
C LYS A 413 14.68 -12.90 2.95
N ILE A 414 14.17 -13.31 4.10
CA ILE A 414 14.96 -14.10 5.04
C ILE A 414 15.30 -15.46 4.39
N SER A 415 16.51 -15.97 4.66
CA SER A 415 16.97 -17.23 4.09
C SER A 415 16.13 -18.41 4.60
N LYS A 416 16.01 -19.48 3.80
CA LYS A 416 15.24 -20.68 4.18
C LYS A 416 15.74 -21.28 5.49
N GLU A 417 17.05 -21.27 5.72
CA GLU A 417 17.67 -21.79 6.95
C GLU A 417 17.27 -20.99 8.20
N ILE A 418 17.33 -19.66 8.15
CA ILE A 418 16.94 -18.80 9.27
C ILE A 418 15.43 -18.92 9.51
N LEU A 419 14.63 -18.99 8.44
CA LEU A 419 13.19 -19.20 8.53
C LEU A 419 12.85 -20.53 9.24
N LEU A 420 13.51 -21.63 8.87
CA LEU A 420 13.33 -22.93 9.51
C LEU A 420 13.71 -22.91 11.00
N LYS A 421 14.80 -22.22 11.35
CA LYS A 421 15.21 -22.05 12.75
C LYS A 421 14.14 -21.29 13.55
N GLN A 422 13.63 -20.19 13.03
CA GLN A 422 12.56 -19.42 13.68
C GLN A 422 11.30 -20.27 13.91
N VAL A 423 10.83 -20.98 12.88
CA VAL A 423 9.62 -21.81 12.99
C VAL A 423 9.80 -22.91 14.04
N ARG A 424 10.98 -23.53 14.15
CA ARG A 424 11.29 -24.52 15.19
C ARG A 424 11.28 -23.93 16.59
N ILE A 425 11.88 -22.75 16.78
CA ILE A 425 11.90 -22.06 18.07
C ILE A 425 10.47 -21.71 18.50
N ASN A 426 9.67 -21.19 17.57
CA ASN A 426 8.27 -20.86 17.81
C ASN A 426 7.45 -22.11 18.16
N PHE A 427 7.67 -23.21 17.45
CA PHE A 427 7.00 -24.48 17.73
C PHE A 427 7.38 -25.05 19.10
N ALA A 428 8.67 -25.08 19.44
CA ALA A 428 9.11 -25.54 20.76
C ALA A 428 8.58 -24.65 21.89
N SER A 429 8.48 -23.33 21.67
CA SER A 429 7.86 -22.40 22.62
C SER A 429 6.36 -22.67 22.77
N PHE A 430 5.66 -22.89 21.65
CA PHE A 430 4.25 -23.26 21.65
C PHE A 430 4.00 -24.57 22.41
N GLU A 431 4.82 -25.60 22.17
CA GLU A 431 4.72 -26.89 22.87
C GLU A 431 4.91 -26.70 24.38
N LYS A 432 5.90 -25.91 24.83
CA LYS A 432 6.10 -25.62 26.26
C LYS A 432 4.91 -24.88 26.87
N GLN A 433 4.32 -23.92 26.16
CA GLN A 433 3.18 -23.15 26.65
C GLN A 433 1.89 -23.99 26.72
N THR A 434 1.70 -24.91 25.77
CA THR A 434 0.53 -25.79 25.72
C THR A 434 0.65 -27.02 26.62
N HIS A 435 1.85 -27.60 26.79
CA HIS A 435 2.10 -28.67 27.77
C HIS A 435 1.75 -28.26 29.20
N ASN A 436 1.86 -26.97 29.55
CA ASN A 436 1.48 -26.47 30.87
C ASN A 436 -0.03 -26.21 31.04
N LYS A 437 -0.85 -26.36 29.99
CA LYS A 437 -2.30 -26.09 30.09
C LYS A 437 -3.22 -27.17 29.53
N LEU A 438 -2.74 -28.05 28.67
CA LEU A 438 -3.57 -29.09 28.03
C LEU A 438 -2.79 -30.42 27.96
N LEU A 439 -2.96 -31.22 29.02
CA LEU A 439 -2.75 -32.69 29.09
C LEU A 439 -1.29 -33.22 29.16
N ALA A 440 -0.92 -33.75 30.33
CA ALA A 440 -0.33 -35.08 30.39
C ALA A 440 -1.48 -36.12 30.47
N PRO A 441 -1.39 -37.34 29.92
CA PRO A 441 -0.43 -37.91 28.97
C PRO A 441 -1.12 -38.36 27.66
N MET A 442 -0.70 -37.82 26.51
CA MET A 442 -0.84 -38.57 25.24
C MET A 442 0.54 -39.14 24.90
N GLY A 443 0.58 -40.45 24.72
CA GLY A 443 1.78 -41.28 24.79
C GLY A 443 2.94 -40.86 23.89
N ASN A 444 4.14 -41.16 24.39
CA ASN A 444 5.43 -41.28 23.70
C ASN A 444 5.53 -40.54 22.35
N VAL A 445 5.80 -39.24 22.42
CA VAL A 445 6.48 -38.56 21.32
C VAL A 445 7.94 -39.03 21.36
N ALA A 446 8.35 -39.76 20.33
CA ALA A 446 9.73 -40.22 20.18
C ALA A 446 10.71 -39.02 20.24
N PRO A 447 11.90 -39.19 20.85
CA PRO A 447 12.84 -38.09 21.02
C PRO A 447 13.25 -37.50 19.67
N LEU A 448 13.32 -36.16 19.64
CA LEU A 448 13.84 -35.32 18.55
C LEU A 448 15.35 -35.56 18.33
N HIS A 449 15.72 -36.74 17.86
CA HIS A 449 17.07 -37.04 17.38
C HIS A 449 17.03 -37.59 15.96
N GLN A 450 16.65 -36.72 15.02
CA GLN A 450 16.96 -36.85 13.60
C GLN A 450 16.84 -35.46 12.96
N GLU A 451 17.81 -34.59 13.28
CA GLU A 451 17.84 -33.19 12.83
C GLU A 451 17.76 -33.03 11.30
N ALA A 452 18.27 -34.00 10.55
CA ALA A 452 18.30 -33.99 9.09
C ALA A 452 16.93 -34.31 8.43
N ALA A 453 16.13 -35.22 9.00
CA ALA A 453 14.84 -35.62 8.41
C ALA A 453 13.74 -34.56 8.60
N LEU A 454 13.81 -33.80 9.70
CA LEU A 454 12.94 -32.65 9.99
C LEU A 454 13.35 -31.36 9.24
N LEU A 455 14.49 -31.35 8.54
CA LEU A 455 14.93 -30.24 7.67
C LEU A 455 14.37 -30.35 6.25
N ALA A 456 13.75 -31.47 5.89
CA ALA A 456 13.09 -31.68 4.60
C ALA A 456 11.68 -31.05 4.57
N GLU A 457 11.20 -30.63 3.38
CA GLU A 457 9.87 -30.01 3.20
C GLU A 457 8.68 -30.77 3.82
N PRO A 458 8.66 -32.13 3.86
CA PRO A 458 7.59 -32.87 4.53
C PRO A 458 7.47 -32.55 6.03
N GLY A 459 8.60 -32.28 6.71
CA GLY A 459 8.62 -31.94 8.14
C GLY A 459 8.04 -30.56 8.43
N LEU A 460 8.31 -29.58 7.56
CA LEU A 460 7.78 -28.22 7.71
C LEU A 460 6.27 -28.17 7.52
N ASN A 461 5.74 -28.86 6.50
CA ASN A 461 4.30 -28.92 6.25
C ASN A 461 3.54 -29.55 7.42
N ARG A 462 4.12 -30.56 8.08
CA ARG A 462 3.56 -31.17 9.28
C ARG A 462 3.48 -30.19 10.46
N ILE A 463 4.57 -29.48 10.74
CA ILE A 463 4.62 -28.47 11.82
C ILE A 463 3.63 -27.35 11.56
N VAL A 464 3.57 -26.83 10.33
CA VAL A 464 2.63 -25.77 9.96
C VAL A 464 1.18 -26.26 10.03
N GLY A 465 0.91 -27.52 9.67
CA GLY A 465 -0.41 -28.13 9.83
C GLY A 465 -0.85 -28.22 11.30
N GLN A 466 0.05 -28.59 12.20
CA GLN A 466 -0.21 -28.62 13.65
C GLN A 466 -0.46 -27.21 14.21
N LEU A 467 0.35 -26.22 13.83
CA LEU A 467 0.15 -24.82 14.20
C LEU A 467 -1.19 -24.28 13.68
N ARG A 468 -1.62 -24.68 12.48
CA ARG A 468 -2.91 -24.30 11.91
C ARG A 468 -4.07 -24.87 12.73
N HIS A 469 -4.03 -26.14 13.11
CA HIS A 469 -5.06 -26.73 13.97
C HIS A 469 -5.07 -26.09 15.37
N ALA A 470 -3.91 -25.72 15.90
CA ALA A 470 -3.79 -24.97 17.15
C ALA A 470 -4.30 -23.52 17.06
N SER A 471 -4.19 -22.86 15.90
CA SER A 471 -4.68 -21.50 15.68
C SER A 471 -6.18 -21.35 15.90
N GLN A 472 -6.92 -22.46 15.73
CA GLN A 472 -8.35 -22.55 15.98
C GLN A 472 -8.71 -22.62 17.48
N LEU A 473 -7.73 -22.84 18.38
CA LEU A 473 -7.92 -23.04 19.83
C LEU A 473 -7.44 -21.88 20.75
N ASN A 474 -6.79 -20.87 20.16
CA ASN A 474 -6.56 -19.49 20.65
C ASN A 474 -5.73 -19.17 21.93
N ARG A 475 -5.12 -17.95 21.90
CA ARG A 475 -4.13 -17.25 22.78
C ARG A 475 -2.64 -17.58 22.67
N ALA A 476 -2.21 -18.84 22.54
CA ALA A 476 -0.77 -19.15 22.52
C ALA A 476 -0.06 -18.70 21.22
N LEU A 477 -0.79 -18.66 20.10
CA LEU A 477 -0.25 -18.27 18.79
C LEU A 477 -0.23 -16.76 18.55
N ASP A 478 -0.96 -15.96 19.33
CA ASP A 478 -0.90 -14.50 19.23
C ASP A 478 0.49 -13.97 19.59
N GLN A 479 1.26 -14.70 20.39
CA GLN A 479 2.63 -14.34 20.76
C GLN A 479 3.67 -14.82 19.75
N LEU A 480 3.26 -15.56 18.71
CA LEU A 480 4.16 -16.16 17.74
C LEU A 480 4.01 -15.46 16.39
N SER A 481 5.12 -14.93 15.90
CA SER A 481 5.27 -14.35 14.56
C SER A 481 6.57 -14.84 13.95
N VAL A 482 6.64 -14.81 12.62
CA VAL A 482 7.82 -15.24 11.88
C VAL A 482 8.30 -14.07 11.04
N THR A 483 9.59 -13.73 11.15
CA THR A 483 10.20 -12.72 10.30
C THR A 483 10.43 -13.30 8.91
N LEU A 484 9.82 -12.67 7.90
CA LEU A 484 9.87 -13.13 6.51
C LEU A 484 10.73 -12.23 5.61
N PHE A 485 10.86 -10.95 5.96
CA PHE A 485 11.55 -9.96 5.13
C PHE A 485 12.47 -9.07 5.96
N GLU A 486 13.58 -8.69 5.33
CA GLU A 486 14.47 -7.63 5.78
C GLU A 486 14.25 -6.42 4.87
N SER A 487 14.08 -5.23 5.44
CA SER A 487 13.68 -4.06 4.68
C SER A 487 14.41 -2.79 5.14
N GLY A 488 14.66 -1.88 4.20
CA GLY A 488 15.26 -0.58 4.49
C GLY A 488 14.29 0.37 5.23
N PRO A 489 14.78 1.45 5.85
CA PRO A 489 13.92 2.40 6.57
C PRO A 489 13.15 3.37 5.66
N ASP A 490 13.49 3.46 4.36
CA ASP A 490 12.81 4.39 3.44
C ASP A 490 11.35 3.99 3.20
N MET A 491 10.44 4.93 3.39
CA MET A 491 8.99 4.65 3.31
C MET A 491 8.33 5.15 2.02
N VAL A 492 8.95 6.06 1.27
CA VAL A 492 8.33 6.78 0.15
C VAL A 492 8.29 5.95 -1.13
N LEU A 493 7.07 5.76 -1.67
CA LEU A 493 6.82 5.23 -3.00
C LEU A 493 6.36 6.38 -3.91
N TYR A 494 7.13 6.72 -4.93
CA TYR A 494 6.66 7.71 -5.91
C TYR A 494 5.72 7.03 -6.90
N ALA A 495 4.60 7.68 -7.22
CA ALA A 495 3.63 7.17 -8.18
C ALA A 495 3.17 8.31 -9.11
N ARG A 496 2.87 8.00 -10.37
CA ARG A 496 2.25 8.99 -11.26
C ARG A 496 0.87 9.37 -10.72
N LYS A 497 0.55 10.67 -10.68
CA LYS A 497 -0.79 11.17 -10.35
C LYS A 497 -1.86 10.60 -11.28
N GLY A 498 -3.08 10.46 -10.77
CA GLY A 498 -4.26 10.05 -11.54
C GLY A 498 -5.17 9.05 -10.82
N GLY A 499 -4.64 8.25 -9.90
CA GLY A 499 -5.43 7.28 -9.13
C GLY A 499 -6.11 7.89 -7.91
N LYS A 500 -7.44 7.79 -7.80
CA LYS A 500 -8.25 8.36 -6.68
C LYS A 500 -7.82 7.85 -5.30
N ILE A 501 -7.39 6.60 -5.21
CA ILE A 501 -6.96 5.97 -3.96
C ILE A 501 -5.52 6.40 -3.62
N LEU A 502 -4.68 6.62 -4.63
CA LEU A 502 -3.24 6.82 -4.44
C LEU A 502 -2.92 8.10 -3.67
N GLU A 503 -3.66 9.16 -3.93
CA GLU A 503 -3.51 10.45 -3.25
C GLU A 503 -3.81 10.35 -1.76
N ARG A 504 -4.53 9.31 -1.34
CA ARG A 504 -4.90 9.09 0.07
C ARG A 504 -3.87 8.26 0.83
N LEU A 505 -2.96 7.56 0.13
CA LEU A 505 -2.00 6.66 0.78
C LEU A 505 -0.81 7.44 1.32
N ARG A 506 -0.61 7.47 2.65
CA ARG A 506 0.37 8.33 3.35
C ARG A 506 1.83 8.14 2.91
N GLN A 507 2.15 6.97 2.38
CA GLN A 507 3.51 6.64 1.95
C GLN A 507 3.71 6.80 0.45
N ILE A 508 2.64 7.01 -0.32
CA ILE A 508 2.72 7.29 -1.74
C ILE A 508 2.89 8.80 -1.91
N GLN A 509 3.86 9.18 -2.73
CA GLN A 509 4.05 10.56 -3.16
C GLN A 509 3.62 10.66 -4.63
N PRO A 510 2.42 11.19 -4.91
CA PRO A 510 1.96 11.43 -6.27
C PRO A 510 2.80 12.52 -6.94
N VAL A 511 3.27 12.26 -8.16
CA VAL A 511 4.03 13.21 -8.97
C VAL A 511 3.43 13.30 -10.37
N ASP A 512 3.50 14.48 -10.99
CA ASP A 512 2.98 14.69 -12.35
C ASP A 512 3.87 13.98 -13.38
N ASN A 513 5.19 14.17 -13.29
CA ASN A 513 6.16 13.54 -14.18
C ASN A 513 7.01 12.48 -13.45
N ILE A 514 6.50 11.25 -13.40
CA ILE A 514 7.22 10.12 -12.77
C ILE A 514 8.56 9.79 -13.47
N ALA A 515 8.74 10.17 -14.74
CA ALA A 515 9.96 9.92 -15.49
C ALA A 515 11.15 10.72 -14.93
N GLU A 516 10.89 11.91 -14.39
CA GLU A 516 11.90 12.74 -13.73
C GLU A 516 12.41 12.10 -12.44
N ILE A 517 11.52 11.56 -11.61
CA ILE A 517 11.90 10.82 -10.40
C ILE A 517 12.75 9.58 -10.77
N GLN A 518 12.37 8.89 -11.84
CA GLN A 518 13.14 7.74 -12.34
C GLN A 518 14.52 8.16 -12.85
N ALA A 519 14.64 9.33 -13.48
CA ALA A 519 15.90 9.91 -13.90
C ALA A 519 16.78 10.29 -12.69
N ILE A 520 16.22 10.89 -11.64
CA ILE A 520 16.92 11.15 -10.36
C ILE A 520 17.47 9.86 -9.79
N LYS A 521 16.63 8.83 -9.65
CA LYS A 521 17.06 7.54 -9.12
C LYS A 521 18.17 6.91 -9.98
N ASN A 522 18.05 6.96 -11.30
CA ASN A 522 19.02 6.34 -12.19
C ASN A 522 20.37 7.04 -12.20
N ARG A 523 20.39 8.38 -12.30
CA ARG A 523 21.64 9.15 -12.37
C ARG A 523 22.27 9.32 -10.99
N LEU A 524 21.53 9.94 -10.06
CA LEU A 524 22.06 10.36 -8.76
C LEU A 524 22.28 9.19 -7.79
N LEU A 525 21.37 8.22 -7.75
CA LEU A 525 21.50 7.08 -6.83
C LEU A 525 22.25 5.92 -7.48
N ASN A 526 21.69 5.33 -8.55
CA ASN A 526 22.22 4.11 -9.15
C ASN A 526 23.58 4.30 -9.83
N GLY A 527 23.85 5.49 -10.39
CA GLY A 527 25.16 5.85 -10.97
C GLY A 527 26.24 5.94 -9.90
N THR A 528 26.01 6.80 -8.90
CA THR A 528 26.91 6.96 -7.76
C THR A 528 27.16 5.64 -7.02
N HIS A 529 26.13 4.81 -6.82
CA HIS A 529 26.27 3.52 -6.15
C HIS A 529 27.17 2.53 -6.91
N ALA A 530 27.14 2.56 -8.25
CA ALA A 530 28.04 1.75 -9.06
C ALA A 530 29.51 2.21 -8.91
N ILE A 531 29.75 3.52 -8.91
CA ILE A 531 31.09 4.09 -8.73
C ILE A 531 31.64 3.76 -7.33
N ILE A 532 30.81 3.86 -6.28
CA ILE A 532 31.18 3.41 -4.93
C ILE A 532 31.64 1.95 -4.95
N ALA A 533 30.85 1.07 -5.58
CA ALA A 533 31.14 -0.36 -5.62
C ALA A 533 32.46 -0.66 -6.32
N TRP A 534 32.72 -0.03 -7.47
CA TRP A 534 33.96 -0.22 -8.21
C TRP A 534 35.17 0.28 -7.43
N TYR A 535 35.09 1.49 -6.87
CA TYR A 535 36.19 2.07 -6.12
C TYR A 535 36.48 1.27 -4.86
N ALA A 536 35.45 0.95 -4.08
CA ALA A 536 35.58 0.15 -2.87
C ALA A 536 36.19 -1.23 -3.15
N SER A 537 35.73 -1.92 -4.20
CA SER A 537 36.32 -3.20 -4.60
C SER A 537 37.79 -3.08 -4.98
N LEU A 538 38.15 -2.06 -5.75
CA LEU A 538 39.54 -1.83 -6.17
C LEU A 538 40.46 -1.47 -4.99
N LEU A 539 39.91 -0.89 -3.92
CA LEU A 539 40.61 -0.63 -2.66
C LEU A 539 40.67 -1.86 -1.73
N GLY A 540 40.07 -2.98 -2.11
CA GLY A 540 40.10 -4.24 -1.35
C GLY A 540 38.92 -4.44 -0.39
N TYR A 541 37.91 -3.56 -0.41
CA TYR A 541 36.71 -3.71 0.42
C TYR A 541 35.70 -4.67 -0.22
N GLN A 542 35.08 -5.52 0.60
CA GLN A 542 34.13 -6.52 0.14
C GLN A 542 32.70 -5.99 0.03
N THR A 543 32.35 -4.99 0.84
CA THR A 543 30.98 -4.47 0.97
C THR A 543 30.92 -2.95 0.84
N ILE A 544 29.76 -2.44 0.44
CA ILE A 544 29.53 -1.00 0.28
C ILE A 544 29.76 -0.26 1.59
N GLY A 545 29.29 -0.81 2.72
CA GLY A 545 29.48 -0.22 4.04
C GLY A 545 30.96 -0.08 4.43
N GLN A 546 31.78 -1.09 4.13
CA GLN A 546 33.24 -1.02 4.34
C GLN A 546 33.87 0.07 3.47
N GLY A 547 33.54 0.11 2.18
CA GLY A 547 34.05 1.13 1.27
C GLY A 547 33.67 2.56 1.69
N MET A 548 32.44 2.75 2.16
CA MET A 548 31.96 4.04 2.69
C MET A 548 32.57 4.44 4.04
N GLY A 549 33.41 3.58 4.64
CA GLY A 549 34.28 3.92 5.75
C GLY A 549 35.61 4.55 5.32
N ASP A 550 35.97 4.48 4.04
CA ASP A 550 37.16 5.11 3.48
C ASP A 550 36.87 6.56 3.07
N GLU A 551 37.69 7.50 3.56
CA GLU A 551 37.52 8.93 3.29
C GLU A 551 37.58 9.26 1.80
N ARG A 552 38.39 8.53 1.02
CA ARG A 552 38.50 8.71 -0.43
C ARG A 552 37.17 8.45 -1.13
N VAL A 553 36.51 7.35 -0.76
CA VAL A 553 35.22 6.94 -1.32
C VAL A 553 34.14 7.94 -0.91
N VAL A 554 34.11 8.34 0.37
CA VAL A 554 33.13 9.33 0.87
C VAL A 554 33.31 10.67 0.17
N MET A 555 34.54 11.12 -0.05
CA MET A 555 34.81 12.38 -0.74
C MET A 555 34.37 12.32 -2.19
N LEU A 556 34.71 11.24 -2.92
CA LEU A 556 34.26 11.03 -4.29
C LEU A 556 32.73 11.12 -4.41
N VAL A 557 31.99 10.47 -3.50
CA VAL A 557 30.52 10.51 -3.47
C VAL A 557 30.00 11.93 -3.25
N LYS A 558 30.57 12.67 -2.30
CA LYS A 558 30.15 14.05 -2.02
C LYS A 558 30.36 14.96 -3.23
N ARG A 559 31.52 14.83 -3.90
CA ARG A 559 31.86 15.61 -5.09
C ARG A 559 30.97 15.25 -6.28
N LEU A 560 30.84 13.95 -6.60
CA LEU A 560 29.93 13.45 -7.65
C LEU A 560 28.52 14.03 -7.52
N ILE A 561 27.94 13.96 -6.31
CA ILE A 561 26.58 14.42 -6.09
C ILE A 561 26.51 15.94 -6.14
N ASN A 562 27.35 16.65 -5.36
CA ASN A 562 27.15 18.08 -5.12
C ASN A 562 27.78 19.00 -6.17
N GLN A 563 28.81 18.56 -6.88
CA GLN A 563 29.54 19.35 -7.88
C GLN A 563 29.08 19.04 -9.31
N GLU A 564 28.69 17.79 -9.60
CA GLU A 564 28.44 17.36 -10.98
C GLU A 564 26.97 17.00 -11.23
N ILE A 565 26.47 15.93 -10.59
CA ILE A 565 25.16 15.35 -10.95
C ILE A 565 24.00 16.26 -10.51
N LYS A 566 23.97 16.69 -9.24
CA LYS A 566 22.87 17.52 -8.73
C LYS A 566 22.80 18.87 -9.45
N PRO A 567 23.90 19.65 -9.61
CA PRO A 567 23.83 20.92 -10.34
C PRO A 567 23.33 20.74 -11.77
N ALA A 568 23.83 19.73 -12.50
CA ALA A 568 23.40 19.46 -13.87
C ALA A 568 21.91 19.11 -13.96
N MET A 569 21.39 18.33 -13.01
CA MET A 569 19.96 18.03 -12.95
C MET A 569 19.10 19.25 -12.62
N LEU A 570 19.55 20.12 -11.70
CA LEU A 570 18.79 21.31 -11.32
C LEU A 570 18.83 22.41 -12.39
N GLN A 571 19.91 22.52 -13.17
CA GLN A 571 19.94 23.42 -14.33
C GLN A 571 19.05 22.92 -15.47
N GLU A 572 18.98 21.60 -15.70
CA GLU A 572 18.06 21.01 -16.68
C GLU A 572 16.59 21.24 -16.31
N ASN A 573 16.26 21.08 -15.02
CA ASN A 573 14.92 21.32 -14.52
C ASN A 573 14.96 21.80 -13.06
N PRO A 574 14.78 23.11 -12.81
CA PRO A 574 14.78 23.68 -11.47
C PRO A 574 13.70 23.11 -10.53
N ALA A 575 12.58 22.59 -11.06
CA ALA A 575 11.52 21.99 -10.26
C ALA A 575 11.98 20.73 -9.52
N LEU A 576 13.06 20.08 -9.98
CA LEU A 576 13.62 18.90 -9.31
C LEU A 576 14.19 19.22 -7.92
N ALA A 577 14.38 20.51 -7.57
CA ALA A 577 14.81 20.92 -6.24
C ALA A 577 13.86 20.46 -5.12
N GLU A 578 12.57 20.28 -5.43
CA GLU A 578 11.57 19.72 -4.50
C GLU A 578 11.97 18.29 -4.06
N TYR A 579 12.50 17.50 -4.99
CA TYR A 579 12.83 16.09 -4.79
C TYR A 579 14.30 15.87 -4.41
N ILE A 580 15.23 16.64 -4.97
CA ILE A 580 16.68 16.53 -4.72
C ILE A 580 17.12 17.49 -3.60
N ASN A 581 16.52 17.33 -2.42
CA ASN A 581 16.86 18.12 -1.24
C ASN A 581 18.01 17.47 -0.42
N ALA A 582 18.51 18.20 0.58
CA ALA A 582 19.59 17.72 1.45
C ALA A 582 19.22 16.42 2.17
N SER A 583 17.96 16.26 2.58
CA SER A 583 17.49 15.02 3.21
C SER A 583 17.59 13.84 2.26
N PHE A 584 17.16 13.98 0.99
CA PHE A 584 17.23 12.91 -0.01
C PHE A 584 18.67 12.41 -0.22
N VAL A 585 19.62 13.34 -0.38
CA VAL A 585 21.04 13.03 -0.57
C VAL A 585 21.64 12.40 0.68
N ASN A 586 21.40 12.98 1.85
CA ASN A 586 21.92 12.47 3.12
C ASN A 586 21.37 11.09 3.44
N SER A 587 20.09 10.83 3.16
CA SER A 587 19.47 9.51 3.30
C SER A 587 20.17 8.48 2.40
N PHE A 588 20.50 8.83 1.15
CA PHE A 588 21.25 7.93 0.28
C PHE A 588 22.64 7.60 0.85
N ILE A 589 23.42 8.62 1.23
CA ILE A 589 24.77 8.44 1.77
C ILE A 589 24.73 7.61 3.07
N ALA A 590 23.79 7.90 3.97
CA ALA A 590 23.61 7.15 5.21
C ALA A 590 23.30 5.67 4.96
N ARG A 591 22.48 5.36 3.95
CA ARG A 591 22.22 3.96 3.55
C ARG A 591 23.48 3.27 3.05
N CYS A 592 24.26 3.92 2.18
CA CYS A 592 25.51 3.34 1.70
C CYS A 592 26.47 3.07 2.87
N LYS A 593 26.60 4.00 3.83
CA LYS A 593 27.40 3.81 5.07
C LYS A 593 26.94 2.62 5.91
N ALA A 594 25.64 2.38 6.01
CA ALA A 594 25.08 1.26 6.78
C ALA A 594 25.10 -0.09 6.04
N SER A 595 25.53 -0.14 4.77
CA SER A 595 25.38 -1.31 3.90
C SER A 595 26.50 -2.36 4.06
N PHE A 596 26.72 -2.84 5.29
CA PHE A 596 27.74 -3.87 5.61
C PHE A 596 27.40 -5.28 5.11
N ARG A 597 26.16 -5.49 4.63
CA ARG A 597 25.71 -6.76 4.05
C ARG A 597 25.57 -6.71 2.54
N ASP A 598 25.88 -5.58 1.91
CA ASP A 598 25.74 -5.40 0.47
C ASP A 598 27.08 -5.58 -0.24
N PRO A 599 27.32 -6.70 -0.96
CA PRO A 599 28.61 -6.95 -1.59
C PRO A 599 28.88 -5.99 -2.73
N CYS A 600 30.09 -5.41 -2.79
CA CYS A 600 30.49 -4.53 -3.89
C CYS A 600 30.34 -5.25 -5.25
N ARG A 601 30.68 -6.54 -5.34
CA ARG A 601 30.52 -7.34 -6.56
C ARG A 601 29.08 -7.37 -7.08
N ARG A 602 28.09 -7.45 -6.17
CA ARG A 602 26.66 -7.46 -6.54
C ARG A 602 26.23 -6.14 -7.13
N ILE A 603 26.68 -5.03 -6.55
CA ILE A 603 26.36 -3.68 -7.02
C ILE A 603 27.16 -3.33 -8.26
N GLY A 604 28.43 -3.74 -8.34
CA GLY A 604 29.42 -3.43 -9.37
C GLY A 604 29.26 -4.19 -10.69
N ARG A 605 28.58 -5.35 -10.69
CA ARG A 605 28.31 -6.18 -11.90
C ARG A 605 27.73 -5.40 -13.09
N ASP A 606 27.84 -5.98 -14.27
CA ASP A 606 27.36 -5.40 -15.53
C ASP A 606 27.94 -3.99 -15.81
N PRO A 607 29.27 -3.81 -15.77
CA PRO A 607 29.90 -2.50 -15.98
C PRO A 607 29.68 -1.94 -17.38
N LEU A 608 29.66 -2.79 -18.41
CA LEU A 608 29.48 -2.36 -19.80
C LEU A 608 28.11 -1.71 -19.96
N ARG A 609 27.03 -2.33 -19.47
CA ARG A 609 25.68 -1.75 -19.46
C ARG A 609 25.62 -0.38 -18.81
N LYS A 610 26.32 -0.19 -17.69
CA LYS A 610 26.30 1.05 -16.90
C LYS A 610 27.07 2.20 -17.56
N LEU A 611 28.00 1.88 -18.45
CA LEU A 611 28.84 2.82 -19.20
C LEU A 611 28.25 3.17 -20.58
N GLN A 612 27.09 2.64 -20.97
CA GLN A 612 26.41 3.04 -22.21
C GLN A 612 26.12 4.54 -22.25
N ARG A 613 26.16 5.14 -23.45
CA ARG A 613 26.03 6.59 -23.68
C ARG A 613 24.85 7.24 -22.94
N LYS A 614 23.66 6.64 -23.06
CA LYS A 614 22.42 7.18 -22.48
C LYS A 614 22.07 6.63 -21.09
N GLU A 615 22.98 5.86 -20.48
CA GLU A 615 22.79 5.27 -19.15
C GLU A 615 23.36 6.17 -18.05
N ARG A 616 23.31 5.66 -16.81
CA ARG A 616 23.54 6.43 -15.57
C ARG A 616 24.85 7.23 -15.47
N ILE A 617 25.96 6.80 -16.10
CA ILE A 617 27.27 7.49 -15.97
C ILE A 617 27.48 8.45 -17.14
N MET A 618 27.61 7.92 -18.37
CA MET A 618 27.82 8.75 -19.56
C MET A 618 26.66 9.71 -19.81
N GLY A 619 25.42 9.29 -19.52
CA GLY A 619 24.25 10.16 -19.63
C GLY A 619 24.16 11.22 -18.52
N SER A 620 24.99 11.14 -17.47
CA SER A 620 25.19 12.23 -16.50
C SER A 620 26.29 13.18 -16.98
N ILE A 621 27.34 12.67 -17.62
CA ILE A 621 28.38 13.47 -18.27
C ILE A 621 27.78 14.32 -19.40
N GLU A 622 27.00 13.71 -20.29
CA GLU A 622 26.31 14.42 -21.39
C GLU A 622 25.31 15.46 -20.86
N LEU A 623 24.65 15.19 -19.73
CA LEU A 623 23.77 16.15 -19.08
C LEU A 623 24.54 17.37 -18.55
N ALA A 624 25.65 17.14 -17.84
CA ALA A 624 26.50 18.20 -17.30
C ALA A 624 27.13 19.05 -18.40
N ALA A 625 27.60 18.42 -19.48
CA ALA A 625 28.19 19.09 -20.63
C ALA A 625 27.21 20.08 -21.30
N ARG A 626 25.91 19.75 -21.40
CA ARG A 626 24.89 20.67 -21.93
C ARG A 626 24.74 21.96 -21.13
N HIS A 627 25.15 21.94 -19.86
CA HIS A 627 25.06 23.03 -18.91
C HIS A 627 26.43 23.64 -18.57
N GLY A 628 27.48 23.28 -19.32
CA GLY A 628 28.84 23.78 -19.09
C GLY A 628 29.46 23.36 -17.76
N ILE A 629 28.98 22.27 -17.16
CA ILE A 629 29.51 21.72 -15.91
C ILE A 629 30.59 20.68 -16.25
N THR A 630 31.78 20.83 -15.69
CA THR A 630 32.87 19.84 -15.82
C THR A 630 32.56 18.58 -15.01
N THR A 631 33.08 17.43 -15.45
CA THR A 631 32.74 16.11 -14.87
C THR A 631 33.92 15.23 -14.48
N PRO A 632 34.98 15.76 -13.85
CA PRO A 632 36.20 14.99 -13.61
C PRO A 632 35.99 13.81 -12.64
N MET A 633 35.03 13.88 -11.71
CA MET A 633 34.67 12.77 -10.81
C MET A 633 33.90 11.66 -11.52
N LEU A 634 32.94 11.98 -12.40
CA LEU A 634 32.24 11.00 -13.22
C LEU A 634 33.20 10.32 -14.20
N GLU A 635 34.15 11.06 -14.76
CA GLU A 635 35.21 10.55 -15.63
C GLU A 635 36.16 9.60 -14.87
N PHE A 636 36.60 9.98 -13.67
CA PHE A 636 37.31 9.09 -12.75
C PHE A 636 36.49 7.83 -12.42
N GLY A 637 35.18 7.99 -12.18
CA GLY A 637 34.26 6.87 -11.95
C GLY A 637 34.13 5.92 -13.14
N ALA A 638 34.15 6.43 -14.37
CA ALA A 638 34.16 5.61 -15.58
C ALA A 638 35.46 4.82 -15.71
N ALA A 639 36.61 5.46 -15.44
CA ALA A 639 37.91 4.80 -15.42
C ALA A 639 37.96 3.68 -14.36
N LEU A 640 37.42 3.91 -13.17
CA LEU A 640 37.27 2.88 -12.14
C LEU A 640 36.41 1.71 -12.59
N GLY A 641 35.33 1.96 -13.33
CA GLY A 641 34.47 0.91 -13.88
C GLY A 641 35.20 0.00 -14.88
N ILE A 642 36.02 0.60 -15.74
CA ILE A 642 36.88 -0.15 -16.67
C ILE A 642 37.92 -0.94 -15.88
N LEU A 643 38.64 -0.31 -14.95
CA LEU A 643 39.67 -0.98 -14.16
C LEU A 643 39.11 -2.12 -13.30
N TYR A 644 37.92 -1.93 -12.74
CA TYR A 644 37.18 -2.96 -12.01
C TYR A 644 36.93 -4.17 -12.91
N ALA A 645 36.46 -3.95 -14.15
CA ALA A 645 36.24 -5.02 -15.10
C ALA A 645 37.53 -5.76 -15.46
N LEU A 646 38.66 -5.06 -15.57
CA LEU A 646 39.96 -5.66 -15.87
C LEU A 646 40.51 -6.50 -14.72
N ARG A 647 40.35 -6.04 -13.47
CA ARG A 647 40.95 -6.69 -12.27
C ARG A 647 40.04 -7.71 -11.57
N MET A 648 38.73 -7.52 -11.65
CA MET A 648 37.74 -8.31 -10.88
C MET A 648 36.95 -9.29 -11.75
N VAL A 649 37.36 -9.50 -13.02
CA VAL A 649 36.71 -10.44 -13.94
C VAL A 649 36.66 -11.85 -13.36
N THR A 650 35.52 -12.52 -13.51
CA THR A 650 35.38 -13.95 -13.21
C THR A 650 34.84 -14.70 -14.43
N PRO A 651 34.95 -16.04 -14.49
CA PRO A 651 34.44 -16.84 -15.60
C PRO A 651 32.94 -16.66 -15.89
N GLU A 652 32.16 -16.23 -14.90
CA GLU A 652 30.72 -16.06 -14.99
C GLU A 652 30.30 -14.63 -15.41
N ASP A 653 31.22 -13.65 -15.35
CA ASP A 653 30.92 -12.24 -15.65
C ASP A 653 31.20 -11.89 -17.12
N LYS A 654 30.17 -12.08 -17.95
CA LYS A 654 30.24 -11.86 -19.40
C LYS A 654 30.60 -10.42 -19.80
N GLU A 655 30.16 -9.42 -19.03
CA GLU A 655 30.43 -8.03 -19.36
C GLU A 655 31.86 -7.63 -18.98
N CYS A 656 32.37 -8.08 -17.83
CA CYS A 656 33.78 -7.86 -17.49
C CYS A 656 34.71 -8.56 -18.49
N GLN A 657 34.37 -9.78 -18.92
CA GLN A 657 35.11 -10.48 -19.99
C GLN A 657 35.10 -9.71 -21.31
N ARG A 658 33.95 -9.14 -21.68
CA ARG A 658 33.84 -8.33 -22.90
C ARG A 658 34.73 -7.09 -22.82
N ILE A 659 34.68 -6.34 -21.71
CA ILE A 659 35.56 -5.18 -21.50
C ILE A 659 37.03 -5.59 -21.58
N LYS A 660 37.40 -6.69 -20.92
CA LYS A 660 38.77 -7.21 -20.94
C LYS A 660 39.23 -7.55 -22.36
N ALA A 661 38.42 -8.28 -23.13
CA ALA A 661 38.74 -8.63 -24.51
C ALA A 661 38.88 -7.40 -25.43
N LEU A 662 37.99 -6.41 -25.27
CA LEU A 662 38.06 -5.14 -26.01
C LEU A 662 39.34 -4.36 -25.67
N PHE A 663 39.71 -4.32 -24.39
CA PHE A 663 40.88 -3.59 -23.92
C PHE A 663 42.20 -4.28 -24.27
N GLU A 664 42.33 -5.60 -24.08
CA GLU A 664 43.57 -6.35 -24.32
C GLU A 664 43.99 -6.40 -25.81
N THR A 665 43.07 -6.12 -26.73
CA THR A 665 43.37 -6.13 -28.17
C THR A 665 44.29 -4.97 -28.59
N SER A 666 44.19 -3.82 -27.93
CA SER A 666 44.82 -2.56 -28.37
C SER A 666 45.27 -1.65 -27.22
N GLU A 667 45.05 -2.07 -25.97
CA GLU A 667 45.20 -1.26 -24.74
C GLU A 667 44.45 0.08 -24.81
N SER A 668 43.35 0.14 -25.58
CA SER A 668 42.61 1.35 -25.86
C SER A 668 41.32 1.46 -25.04
N VAL A 669 41.20 2.55 -24.27
CA VAL A 669 39.94 2.94 -23.63
C VAL A 669 38.85 3.27 -24.66
N ALA A 670 39.24 3.79 -25.83
CA ALA A 670 38.32 4.09 -26.91
C ALA A 670 37.60 2.82 -27.41
N ASP A 671 38.27 1.67 -27.44
CA ASP A 671 37.68 0.40 -27.90
C ASP A 671 36.62 -0.12 -26.95
N VAL A 672 36.76 0.18 -25.65
CA VAL A 672 35.76 -0.15 -24.64
C VAL A 672 34.57 0.83 -24.70
N LEU A 673 34.86 2.13 -24.66
CA LEU A 673 33.81 3.15 -24.52
C LEU A 673 33.03 3.40 -25.83
N ALA A 674 33.67 3.22 -26.97
CA ALA A 674 33.05 3.36 -28.29
C ALA A 674 32.68 2.02 -28.93
N PHE A 675 32.58 0.95 -28.13
CA PHE A 675 32.04 -0.33 -28.59
C PHE A 675 30.65 -0.12 -29.22
N ASP A 676 30.36 -0.76 -30.35
CA ASP A 676 29.12 -0.62 -31.12
C ASP A 676 28.53 -1.99 -31.55
N GLY A 677 29.07 -3.08 -31.01
CA GLY A 677 28.65 -4.44 -31.36
C GLY A 677 27.31 -4.87 -30.72
N ASP A 678 26.98 -6.16 -30.86
CA ASP A 678 25.74 -6.72 -30.31
C ASP A 678 25.74 -6.75 -28.77
N TYR A 679 24.61 -6.32 -28.20
CA TYR A 679 24.29 -6.39 -26.78
C TYR A 679 22.88 -6.93 -26.57
N HIS A 680 22.80 -8.24 -26.35
CA HIS A 680 21.53 -8.99 -26.16
C HIS A 680 20.57 -8.87 -27.35
N GLY A 681 21.10 -8.98 -28.59
CA GLY A 681 20.29 -8.90 -29.82
C GLY A 681 19.92 -7.47 -30.21
N LYS A 682 20.61 -6.46 -29.67
CA LYS A 682 20.44 -5.04 -30.00
C LYS A 682 21.80 -4.37 -30.16
N PRO A 683 21.93 -3.34 -31.02
CA PRO A 683 23.15 -2.56 -31.09
C PRO A 683 23.48 -1.91 -29.74
N TYR A 684 24.72 -2.07 -29.29
CA TYR A 684 25.23 -1.38 -28.11
C TYR A 684 25.38 0.12 -28.41
N GLN A 685 25.04 0.97 -27.44
CA GLN A 685 25.14 2.42 -27.58
C GLN A 685 26.42 2.95 -26.93
N GLY A 686 27.54 2.84 -27.64
CA GLY A 686 28.83 3.42 -27.26
C GLY A 686 28.92 4.93 -27.49
N LEU A 687 30.04 5.50 -27.05
CA LEU A 687 30.48 6.84 -27.45
C LEU A 687 30.90 6.85 -28.93
N ASN A 688 30.89 8.02 -29.55
CA ASN A 688 31.45 8.23 -30.87
C ASN A 688 32.95 8.51 -30.71
N ARG A 689 33.79 7.73 -31.41
CA ARG A 689 35.25 7.84 -31.29
C ARG A 689 35.79 9.23 -31.61
N GLU A 690 35.23 9.90 -32.60
CA GLU A 690 35.71 11.21 -33.07
C GLU A 690 35.07 12.34 -32.28
N ALA A 691 33.75 12.33 -32.16
CA ALA A 691 33.01 13.40 -31.50
C ALA A 691 33.24 13.45 -29.99
N ASP A 692 33.51 12.31 -29.34
CA ASP A 692 33.77 12.23 -27.91
C ASP A 692 35.27 11.98 -27.58
N ALA A 693 36.19 12.18 -28.55
CA ALA A 693 37.62 11.88 -28.40
C ALA A 693 38.24 12.53 -27.16
N ALA A 694 37.91 13.80 -26.90
CA ALA A 694 38.43 14.52 -25.73
C ALA A 694 37.95 13.93 -24.40
N LEU A 695 36.68 13.48 -24.32
CA LEU A 695 36.15 12.81 -23.14
C LEU A 695 36.81 11.45 -22.94
N ILE A 696 36.95 10.67 -24.01
CA ILE A 696 37.62 9.37 -24.00
C ILE A 696 39.05 9.51 -23.48
N GLU A 697 39.78 10.53 -23.93
CA GLU A 697 41.16 10.76 -23.51
C GLU A 697 41.29 11.14 -22.04
N ARG A 698 40.40 12.01 -21.51
CA ARG A 698 40.40 12.33 -20.07
C ARG A 698 40.13 11.11 -19.21
N ILE A 699 39.19 10.24 -19.61
CA ILE A 699 38.94 8.96 -18.93
C ILE A 699 40.17 8.03 -19.04
N ALA A 700 40.82 7.99 -20.20
CA ALA A 700 42.03 7.20 -20.41
C ALA A 700 43.18 7.65 -19.50
N GLU A 701 43.35 8.95 -19.28
CA GLU A 701 44.37 9.49 -18.38
C GLU A 701 44.16 9.05 -16.93
N HIS A 702 42.92 9.10 -16.43
CA HIS A 702 42.62 8.53 -15.12
C HIS A 702 42.95 7.04 -15.04
N LEU A 703 42.60 6.26 -16.08
CA LEU A 703 42.89 4.83 -16.10
C LEU A 703 44.40 4.57 -16.05
N ARG A 704 45.20 5.24 -16.89
CA ARG A 704 46.68 5.09 -16.94
C ARG A 704 47.31 5.29 -15.57
N GLN A 705 46.88 6.32 -14.84
CA GLN A 705 47.38 6.59 -13.50
C GLN A 705 46.89 5.57 -12.44
N LEU A 706 45.70 4.99 -12.59
CA LEU A 706 45.15 3.98 -11.67
C LEU A 706 45.69 2.56 -11.91
N VAL A 707 46.24 2.26 -13.10
CA VAL A 707 46.85 0.95 -13.38
C VAL A 707 47.98 0.66 -12.38
N ASN A 708 48.70 1.68 -11.89
CA ASN A 708 49.67 1.53 -10.81
C ASN A 708 48.98 1.51 -9.42
N PRO A 709 49.05 0.39 -8.66
CA PRO A 709 48.41 0.27 -7.34
C PRO A 709 48.95 1.21 -6.26
N VAL A 710 50.18 1.72 -6.41
CA VAL A 710 50.80 2.66 -5.45
C VAL A 710 50.73 4.12 -5.89
N SER A 711 50.00 4.41 -6.97
CA SER A 711 49.84 5.77 -7.48
C SER A 711 49.18 6.70 -6.46
N ALA A 712 49.68 7.93 -6.35
CA ALA A 712 49.01 8.98 -5.58
C ALA A 712 47.61 9.30 -6.11
N HIS A 713 47.32 8.93 -7.36
CA HIS A 713 46.01 9.12 -7.99
C HIS A 713 44.88 8.34 -7.31
N TRP A 714 45.20 7.30 -6.54
CA TRP A 714 44.22 6.65 -5.68
C TRP A 714 43.69 7.57 -4.57
N GLN A 715 44.35 8.69 -4.28
CA GLN A 715 43.91 9.74 -3.34
C GLN A 715 43.28 10.94 -4.06
N TRP A 716 43.17 10.91 -5.38
CA TRP A 716 42.78 12.05 -6.20
C TRP A 716 41.46 12.72 -5.75
N PRO A 717 40.39 12.00 -5.36
CA PRO A 717 39.18 12.65 -4.85
C PRO A 717 39.39 13.53 -3.61
N LEU A 718 40.40 13.23 -2.77
CA LEU A 718 40.77 14.05 -1.61
C LEU A 718 41.60 15.26 -2.02
N ASN A 719 42.50 15.07 -2.98
CA ASN A 719 43.50 16.07 -3.38
C ASN A 719 43.04 16.98 -4.52
N TYR A 720 41.89 16.69 -5.13
CA TYR A 720 41.35 17.48 -6.23
C TYR A 720 41.06 18.92 -5.78
N ASN A 721 41.75 19.86 -6.42
CA ASN A 721 41.72 21.27 -6.07
C ASN A 721 40.73 22.01 -6.99
N ASP A 722 39.63 22.50 -6.42
CA ASP A 722 38.55 23.14 -7.18
C ASP A 722 39.00 24.43 -7.92
N ALA A 723 40.16 24.99 -7.55
CA ALA A 723 40.68 26.26 -8.09
C ALA A 723 41.57 26.13 -9.34
N GLU A 724 42.20 24.97 -9.59
CA GLU A 724 43.15 24.82 -10.71
C GLU A 724 42.47 24.58 -12.06
N GLU A 725 41.26 24.01 -12.09
CA GLU A 725 40.51 23.69 -13.33
C GLU A 725 39.55 24.81 -13.79
N MET A 726 39.22 25.80 -12.95
CA MET A 726 38.53 27.01 -13.41
C MET A 726 39.46 27.98 -14.18
N ALA A 727 40.77 27.74 -14.12
CA ALA A 727 41.80 28.54 -14.78
C ALA A 727 42.38 27.88 -16.05
N SER A 728 42.03 26.61 -16.33
CA SER A 728 42.40 25.85 -17.53
C SER A 728 41.21 25.71 -18.48
#